data_AF-A0A3D1TCC1-F1
#
_entry.id   AF-A0A3D1TCC1-F1
#
_cell.length_a   1.000
_cell.length_b   1.000
_cell.length_c   1.000
_cell.angle_alpha   90.00
_cell.angle_beta   90.00
_cell.angle_gamma   90.00
#
_symmetry.space_group_name_H-M   'P 1'
#
loop_
_entity.id
_entity.type
_entity.pdbx_description
1 polymer ?
#
loop_
_entity_poly.entity_id
_entity_poly.type
_entity_poly.pdbx_seq_one_letter_code
_entity_poly.pdbx_strand_id
1 'polypeptide(L)'
;MKRLLLSILLCGTVTATQTFGRSIGVNFVSDRRAESALGAAEEAGFVAQVNWNNSIPITADNAGTGNAASGDISMIATPTEGVLVDDTGAATDVYISWESSNTYSQDTGTAPATPDQKLMDGYLDAALLTGDVAYPTEIYLDSIPYELYDLIIYVGSDGNDRVGKTTLDYDPATDIFYMTASNWISGAFSGAFVRAVGTTQETANAAHYSIYKNLTASSVVIENTRVTNNVGLHGIQIVEILDNDNDGMLDSWELKNGLDPSNPADANQDADNDGLTNLQEFNLNYDPNNPDMDDDGLLDGREVELGSDPYVQDTDRDGLLDGEEDAMGLDPTTQDSDGDGYTEPFEIANGSDPTNVNSVPEGLDAAISVNFIGGRSNIVDEIETGVDGGIVTGVAGVEERPNWNNVASVGVVEGGPTALVDDSGADSGATIEWSGVPNTWSITTQTPPDGNSKLMNGYLDTLDDSTTTAMVSNVSFDLYDVIVYFERDNTNSLGRYTVNDRVHHTLVPDPVWPVTGGNGVFMEANLPNEIGNYTVFSNMTGDDITILAFPLTHRAPLNGIQIIDAPDTDGDGISDRLELKYGLNPNDASDAAGDLDSDGLTNLQEAQLGLLLDVADWDQDGLLDGDEVAFGSDPWTPDADGDGLLDGDEFAVGSDPRNQDTDGDGYTDDYEFMVKTDPTDVNITPAGIVGMIGINLIAGHNGDPDGDGVEQPVPGGSVTGIAGYMQQANWNNVADVGVPAGGPVALIDDTGVASGASVTWSGSPNTWSITTGAPADQHGQLMNGYLDTNNTSTTTVVVENVSFPTYNVIVYMDGDGTNNIGSYTVNGVNKMIRDQNNNWPVTAGGRTYRLSEGTSDAGNYAIWEGVTGATLTITATPAEGGTRAPMNGIQIFEPLPTSGEAPVITGIAKASATELTITFASVAGASYTLQAADNPAGPFTDLQTGVAATGDSTAVTVGVAEAAKFFRLVLE
;
A
#
# COMPACT_ATOMS: atom_id res chain seq x y z
N MET A 1 -50.53 24.37 45.96
CA MET A 1 -50.23 23.08 46.61
C MET A 1 -51.25 22.00 46.18
N LYS A 2 -51.39 21.47 44.93
CA LYS A 2 -50.88 21.73 43.54
C LYS A 2 -49.38 22.05 43.40
N ARG A 3 -48.53 21.41 42.57
CA ARG A 3 -48.56 20.18 41.71
C ARG A 3 -47.58 19.10 42.28
N LEU A 4 -47.43 17.82 41.89
CA LEU A 4 -48.09 16.87 40.93
C LEU A 4 -47.37 16.50 39.59
N LEU A 5 -46.99 15.20 39.48
CA LEU A 5 -46.73 14.28 38.32
C LEU A 5 -45.44 14.34 37.43
N LEU A 6 -44.72 13.19 37.43
CA LEU A 6 -44.21 12.30 36.33
C LEU A 6 -43.45 12.86 35.08
N SER A 7 -42.20 12.36 34.87
CA SER A 7 -41.58 11.85 33.59
C SER A 7 -40.03 12.00 33.51
N ILE A 8 -39.27 10.94 33.12
CA ILE A 8 -37.98 10.92 32.32
C ILE A 8 -36.71 11.57 32.98
N LEU A 9 -35.43 11.09 32.92
CA LEU A 9 -34.73 9.84 32.49
C LEU A 9 -33.36 9.69 33.25
N LEU A 10 -32.56 8.67 32.88
CA LEU A 10 -31.21 8.28 33.35
C LEU A 10 -30.10 9.34 33.24
N CYS A 11 -29.10 9.30 34.14
CA CYS A 11 -27.70 8.88 33.86
C CYS A 11 -26.85 8.97 35.15
N GLY A 12 -25.84 8.11 35.31
CA GLY A 12 -24.99 8.05 36.51
C GLY A 12 -24.52 6.62 36.78
N THR A 13 -23.52 6.19 36.02
CA THR A 13 -22.88 4.88 36.10
C THR A 13 -22.27 4.61 37.47
N VAL A 14 -22.39 3.36 37.94
CA VAL A 14 -21.42 2.78 38.88
C VAL A 14 -20.36 2.17 37.98
N THR A 15 -19.23 2.86 37.82
CA THR A 15 -18.06 2.28 37.16
C THR A 15 -17.53 1.15 38.02
N ALA A 16 -17.23 0.00 37.40
CA ALA A 16 -16.42 -1.01 38.02
C ALA A 16 -14.99 -0.45 38.11
N THR A 17 -14.53 -0.14 39.32
CA THR A 17 -13.09 0.08 39.54
C THR A 17 -12.39 -1.25 39.36
N GLN A 18 -11.52 -1.34 38.34
CA GLN A 18 -10.53 -2.41 38.24
C GLN A 18 -9.75 -2.48 39.55
N THR A 19 -9.50 -3.69 40.05
CA THR A 19 -8.57 -3.95 41.16
C THR A 19 -7.47 -4.88 40.67
N PHE A 20 -6.60 -4.33 39.82
CA PHE A 20 -5.19 -4.71 39.87
C PHE A 20 -4.62 -4.29 41.24
N GLY A 21 -3.44 -4.81 41.61
CA GLY A 21 -2.66 -4.18 42.68
C GLY A 21 -2.15 -2.79 42.24
N ARG A 22 -1.26 -2.18 43.04
CA ARG A 22 -0.65 -0.90 42.64
C ARG A 22 0.16 -1.10 41.36
N SER A 23 0.22 -0.08 40.50
CA SER A 23 1.01 -0.14 39.27
C SER A 23 1.94 1.06 39.12
N ILE A 24 3.04 0.87 38.37
CA ILE A 24 4.04 1.90 38.08
C ILE A 24 4.34 1.82 36.59
N GLY A 25 3.98 2.87 35.83
CA GLY A 25 4.30 2.92 34.40
C GLY A 25 5.11 4.14 34.01
N VAL A 26 5.93 3.97 32.97
CA VAL A 26 6.86 4.97 32.42
C VAL A 26 6.58 5.12 30.92
N ASN A 27 6.43 6.36 30.47
CA ASN A 27 6.21 6.74 29.08
C ASN A 27 7.45 7.45 28.52
N PHE A 28 8.00 6.99 27.40
CA PHE A 28 9.22 7.55 26.79
C PHE A 28 8.86 8.58 25.72
N VAL A 29 8.88 9.86 26.12
CA VAL A 29 8.47 10.98 25.26
C VAL A 29 9.58 11.35 24.26
N SER A 30 9.23 11.37 22.98
CA SER A 30 10.09 11.78 21.87
C SER A 30 10.19 13.31 21.76
N ASP A 31 11.32 13.83 21.30
CA ASP A 31 11.48 15.29 21.04
C ASP A 31 10.66 15.78 19.85
N ARG A 32 10.33 14.89 18.91
CA ARG A 32 9.49 15.16 17.73
C ARG A 32 8.04 15.47 18.09
N ARG A 33 7.54 14.94 19.22
CA ARG A 33 6.14 14.99 19.66
C ARG A 33 6.03 15.17 21.18
N ALA A 34 6.39 16.35 21.67
CA ALA A 34 6.32 16.68 23.10
C ALA A 34 4.87 16.71 23.64
N GLU A 35 3.87 16.80 22.77
CA GLU A 35 2.43 16.68 23.06
C GLU A 35 1.99 15.28 23.50
N SER A 36 2.81 14.25 23.28
CA SER A 36 2.55 12.85 23.63
C SER A 36 2.87 12.51 25.09
N ALA A 37 3.20 13.52 25.90
CA ALA A 37 3.25 13.39 27.36
C ALA A 37 1.83 13.21 27.95
N LEU A 38 1.66 12.16 28.73
CA LEU A 38 0.39 11.82 29.40
C LEU A 38 0.12 12.74 30.60
N GLY A 39 -1.09 13.29 30.67
CA GLY A 39 -1.56 14.04 31.83
C GLY A 39 -1.76 13.15 33.06
N ALA A 40 -1.57 13.70 34.27
CA ALA A 40 -1.68 12.94 35.53
C ALA A 40 -3.06 12.28 35.78
N ALA A 41 -4.10 12.68 35.03
CA ALA A 41 -5.44 12.10 35.08
C ALA A 41 -5.89 11.50 33.72
N GLU A 42 -4.97 11.35 32.77
CA GLU A 42 -5.21 10.58 31.56
C GLU A 42 -4.95 9.10 31.87
N GLU A 43 -5.91 8.26 31.49
CA GLU A 43 -5.93 6.83 31.76
C GLU A 43 -5.51 6.11 30.47
N ALA A 44 -4.42 5.34 30.53
CA ALA A 44 -3.82 4.68 29.37
C ALA A 44 -3.16 3.34 29.76
N GLY A 45 -2.92 2.48 28.76
CA GLY A 45 -2.24 1.19 28.85
C GLY A 45 -3.18 -0.01 28.76
N PHE A 46 -2.63 -1.17 28.42
CA PHE A 46 -3.34 -2.46 28.44
C PHE A 46 -3.92 -2.75 29.83
N VAL A 47 -3.14 -2.47 30.87
CA VAL A 47 -3.67 -2.26 32.23
C VAL A 47 -3.89 -0.76 32.39
N ALA A 48 -5.15 -0.35 32.41
CA ALA A 48 -5.52 1.06 32.47
C ALA A 48 -5.03 1.71 33.77
N GLN A 49 -4.15 2.70 33.67
CA GLN A 49 -3.65 3.45 34.84
C GLN A 49 -3.58 4.96 34.57
N VAL A 50 -3.60 5.73 35.65
CA VAL A 50 -3.32 7.18 35.69
C VAL A 50 -1.92 7.45 36.29
N ASN A 51 -1.53 8.72 36.42
CA ASN A 51 -0.22 9.14 36.99
C ASN A 51 1.03 8.58 36.27
N TRP A 52 0.94 8.28 34.97
CA TRP A 52 2.06 7.87 34.12
C TRP A 52 3.30 8.76 34.29
N ASN A 53 4.47 8.12 34.46
CA ASN A 53 5.73 8.82 34.64
C ASN A 53 6.35 9.14 33.27
N ASN A 54 6.21 10.37 32.77
CA ASN A 54 6.75 10.75 31.47
C ASN A 54 8.21 11.18 31.57
N SER A 55 9.05 10.72 30.65
CA SER A 55 10.38 11.29 30.45
C SER A 55 10.32 12.75 29.95
N ILE A 56 11.41 13.49 30.13
CA ILE A 56 11.70 14.70 29.36
C ILE A 56 11.78 14.29 27.88
N PRO A 57 11.25 15.10 26.92
CA PRO A 57 11.41 14.85 25.49
C PRO A 57 12.88 14.67 25.11
N ILE A 58 13.24 13.48 24.60
CA ILE A 58 14.63 13.06 24.43
C ILE A 58 15.16 13.52 23.08
N THR A 59 16.05 14.52 23.08
CA THR A 59 16.48 15.24 21.85
C THR A 59 17.64 14.61 21.09
N ALA A 60 17.48 14.41 19.79
CA ALA A 60 18.55 14.00 18.87
C ALA A 60 19.37 15.20 18.35
N ASP A 61 20.16 15.86 19.22
CA ASP A 61 20.89 17.08 18.84
C ASP A 61 22.23 16.81 18.11
N ASN A 62 22.19 17.00 16.79
CA ASN A 62 23.28 17.08 15.78
C ASN A 62 23.66 15.82 15.00
N ALA A 63 23.48 15.92 13.69
CA ALA A 63 24.08 15.05 12.68
C ALA A 63 25.63 14.99 12.79
N GLY A 64 26.20 13.79 12.64
CA GLY A 64 27.57 13.61 12.16
C GLY A 64 28.49 12.67 12.96
N THR A 65 28.19 12.35 14.22
CA THR A 65 28.95 11.35 15.00
C THR A 65 28.04 10.67 16.02
N GLY A 66 27.72 9.38 15.83
CA GLY A 66 26.74 8.67 16.66
C GLY A 66 27.11 8.56 18.14
N ASN A 67 26.09 8.59 19.01
CA ASN A 67 26.08 8.15 20.41
C ASN A 67 24.63 8.12 20.95
N ALA A 68 24.43 7.35 22.02
CA ALA A 68 23.14 6.86 22.53
C ALA A 68 22.15 7.90 23.09
N ALA A 69 20.85 7.58 22.98
CA ALA A 69 19.71 8.18 23.67
C ALA A 69 19.54 7.59 25.10
N SER A 70 20.59 7.64 25.91
CA SER A 70 20.57 7.11 27.28
C SER A 70 20.08 8.13 28.33
N GLY A 71 19.50 7.62 29.42
CA GLY A 71 18.94 8.42 30.50
C GLY A 71 18.75 7.65 31.81
N ASP A 72 18.38 8.37 32.86
CA ASP A 72 18.06 7.80 34.17
C ASP A 72 16.84 8.48 34.81
N ILE A 73 16.47 8.06 36.01
CA ILE A 73 15.34 8.61 36.78
C ILE A 73 15.34 10.15 36.87
N SER A 74 16.48 10.85 36.77
CA SER A 74 16.54 12.31 36.73
C SER A 74 15.92 12.94 35.48
N MET A 75 15.71 12.16 34.42
CA MET A 75 15.00 12.54 33.21
C MET A 75 13.49 12.27 33.28
N ILE A 76 12.93 11.85 34.42
CA ILE A 76 11.47 11.83 34.63
C ILE A 76 10.99 13.26 34.92
N ALA A 77 10.10 13.78 34.08
CA ALA A 77 9.60 15.15 34.13
C ALA A 77 8.29 15.30 34.93
N THR A 78 7.40 14.33 34.80
CA THR A 78 6.05 14.34 35.40
C THR A 78 5.67 12.93 35.84
N PRO A 79 4.77 12.77 36.82
CA PRO A 79 4.09 13.83 37.58
C PRO A 79 4.96 14.47 38.67
N THR A 80 6.09 13.86 39.03
CA THR A 80 7.10 14.45 39.93
C THR A 80 8.48 14.39 39.29
N GLU A 81 9.17 15.52 39.19
CA GLU A 81 10.52 15.62 38.63
C GLU A 81 11.51 14.72 39.42
N GLY A 82 12.18 13.81 38.72
CA GLY A 82 13.20 12.94 39.30
C GLY A 82 12.71 11.81 40.22
N VAL A 83 11.41 11.49 40.23
CA VAL A 83 10.81 10.47 41.11
C VAL A 83 9.71 9.70 40.39
N LEU A 84 9.80 8.37 40.36
CA LEU A 84 8.72 7.50 39.91
C LEU A 84 7.61 7.43 40.96
N VAL A 85 6.36 7.67 40.55
CA VAL A 85 5.16 7.44 41.36
C VAL A 85 4.38 6.23 40.86
N ASP A 86 3.52 5.69 41.72
CA ASP A 86 2.50 4.70 41.35
C ASP A 86 1.21 5.34 40.77
N ASP A 87 0.27 4.48 40.38
CA ASP A 87 -1.10 4.79 39.97
C ASP A 87 -1.83 5.73 40.96
N THR A 88 -1.53 5.66 42.26
CA THR A 88 -2.12 6.52 43.30
C THR A 88 -1.48 7.91 43.39
N GLY A 89 -0.36 8.13 42.67
CA GLY A 89 0.47 9.34 42.75
C GLY A 89 1.43 9.36 43.95
N ALA A 90 1.63 8.22 44.62
CA ALA A 90 2.57 8.06 45.71
C ALA A 90 3.98 7.72 45.20
N ALA A 91 4.98 8.44 45.70
CA ALA A 91 6.39 8.19 45.36
C ALA A 91 6.82 6.76 45.72
N THR A 92 7.62 6.18 44.84
CA THR A 92 8.18 4.83 44.95
C THR A 92 9.70 4.90 45.14
N ASP A 93 10.30 3.81 45.61
CA ASP A 93 11.77 3.67 45.69
C ASP A 93 12.36 3.06 44.41
N VAL A 94 11.55 2.84 43.35
CA VAL A 94 12.00 2.24 42.08
C VAL A 94 13.00 3.14 41.39
N TYR A 95 14.14 2.57 41.02
CA TYR A 95 15.13 3.21 40.16
C TYR A 95 14.97 2.71 38.73
N ILE A 96 15.12 3.63 37.77
CA ILE A 96 15.15 3.33 36.33
C ILE A 96 16.35 4.01 35.67
N SER A 97 16.96 3.31 34.72
CA SER A 97 17.83 3.89 33.69
C SER A 97 17.68 3.15 32.37
N TRP A 98 17.97 3.82 31.26
CA TRP A 98 17.88 3.24 29.92
C TRP A 98 19.06 3.64 29.05
N GLU A 99 19.43 2.76 28.12
CA GLU A 99 20.35 3.04 27.03
C GLU A 99 19.67 2.63 25.72
N SER A 100 19.76 3.47 24.69
CA SER A 100 19.13 3.23 23.38
C SER A 100 19.93 3.92 22.29
N SER A 101 19.78 3.51 21.04
CA SER A 101 20.61 4.06 19.96
C SER A 101 20.18 5.47 19.54
N ASN A 102 18.87 5.74 19.57
CA ASN A 102 18.24 6.99 19.14
C ASN A 102 16.80 7.09 19.71
N THR A 103 16.07 8.17 19.40
CA THR A 103 14.63 8.28 19.62
C THR A 103 13.88 8.58 18.32
N TYR A 104 12.61 8.19 18.28
CA TYR A 104 11.74 8.39 17.12
C TYR A 104 10.28 8.59 17.55
N SER A 105 9.37 8.78 16.59
CA SER A 105 7.92 8.85 16.81
C SER A 105 7.18 8.34 15.57
N GLN A 106 5.99 7.77 15.73
CA GLN A 106 5.17 7.25 14.63
C GLN A 106 4.50 8.37 13.80
N ASP A 107 5.26 9.37 13.33
CA ASP A 107 4.72 10.66 12.87
C ASP A 107 3.67 10.54 11.72
N THR A 108 2.40 10.77 12.05
CA THR A 108 1.26 10.72 11.11
C THR A 108 0.75 12.11 10.68
N GLY A 109 1.48 13.18 11.01
CA GLY A 109 1.06 14.56 10.75
C GLY A 109 -0.09 15.07 11.65
N THR A 110 -0.88 14.19 12.26
CA THR A 110 -1.94 14.54 13.23
C THR A 110 -1.51 14.29 14.67
N ALA A 111 -2.03 15.08 15.61
CA ALA A 111 -1.70 14.93 17.04
C ALA A 111 -2.51 13.78 17.66
N PRO A 112 -1.91 12.91 18.51
CA PRO A 112 -2.59 11.77 19.11
C PRO A 112 -3.82 12.20 19.92
N ALA A 113 -4.97 11.59 19.61
CA ALA A 113 -6.28 12.03 20.10
C ALA A 113 -6.71 11.33 21.39
N THR A 114 -6.21 10.13 21.66
CA THR A 114 -6.48 9.35 22.89
C THR A 114 -5.24 9.21 23.77
N PRO A 115 -5.38 8.93 25.08
CA PRO A 115 -4.25 8.62 25.95
C PRO A 115 -3.40 7.44 25.45
N ASP A 116 -4.01 6.37 24.94
CA ASP A 116 -3.25 5.22 24.43
C ASP A 116 -2.48 5.55 23.15
N GLN A 117 -3.03 6.41 22.29
CA GLN A 117 -2.28 6.94 21.13
C GLN A 117 -1.08 7.78 21.56
N LYS A 118 -1.17 8.54 22.67
CA LYS A 118 0.00 9.25 23.23
C LYS A 118 1.05 8.29 23.77
N LEU A 119 0.64 7.21 24.43
CA LEU A 119 1.54 6.16 24.91
C LEU A 119 2.27 5.48 23.74
N MET A 120 1.58 5.23 22.62
CA MET A 120 2.11 4.53 21.45
C MET A 120 2.72 5.46 20.38
N ASP A 121 2.96 6.74 20.65
CA ASP A 121 3.48 7.69 19.65
C ASP A 121 5.02 7.80 19.69
N GLY A 122 5.61 8.12 20.84
CA GLY A 122 7.07 8.27 21.01
C GLY A 122 7.76 6.98 21.43
N TYR A 123 8.99 6.72 20.96
CA TYR A 123 9.76 5.53 21.37
C TYR A 123 11.29 5.71 21.39
N LEU A 124 11.93 4.84 22.18
CA LEU A 124 13.36 4.54 22.17
C LEU A 124 13.66 3.55 21.02
N ASP A 125 14.60 3.89 20.13
CA ASP A 125 14.85 3.18 18.85
C ASP A 125 16.09 2.27 18.90
N ALA A 126 15.92 1.00 18.52
CA ALA A 126 17.00 0.02 18.36
C ALA A 126 17.52 0.02 16.91
N ALA A 127 18.53 0.85 16.60
CA ALA A 127 19.07 1.09 15.27
C ALA A 127 20.49 0.55 15.05
N LEU A 128 20.99 0.67 13.81
CA LEU A 128 22.41 0.53 13.50
C LEU A 128 23.15 1.86 13.71
N LEU A 129 24.27 1.80 14.41
CA LEU A 129 25.37 2.76 14.21
C LEU A 129 26.23 2.26 13.04
N THR A 130 26.78 3.17 12.24
CA THR A 130 27.54 2.85 11.02
C THR A 130 28.68 1.85 11.27
N GLY A 131 28.49 0.59 10.87
CA GLY A 131 29.47 -0.51 11.01
C GLY A 131 28.96 -1.72 11.80
N ASP A 132 28.01 -2.46 11.22
CA ASP A 132 27.73 -3.90 11.44
C ASP A 132 27.49 -4.42 12.87
N VAL A 133 27.11 -3.59 13.85
CA VAL A 133 26.66 -4.06 15.17
C VAL A 133 25.35 -3.36 15.54
N ALA A 134 24.28 -4.15 15.68
CA ALA A 134 23.00 -3.68 16.21
C ALA A 134 23.15 -3.31 17.68
N TYR A 135 22.54 -2.19 18.10
CA TYR A 135 22.50 -1.77 19.49
C TYR A 135 21.07 -1.91 20.01
N PRO A 136 20.81 -2.76 21.03
CA PRO A 136 19.48 -2.89 21.60
C PRO A 136 19.08 -1.62 22.38
N THR A 137 17.79 -1.51 22.67
CA THR A 137 17.32 -0.61 23.74
C THR A 137 17.32 -1.41 25.04
N GLU A 138 18.13 -1.00 26.02
CA GLU A 138 18.18 -1.59 27.35
C GLU A 138 17.47 -0.69 28.37
N ILE A 139 16.69 -1.29 29.28
CA ILE A 139 16.13 -0.62 30.47
C ILE A 139 16.51 -1.43 31.70
N TYR A 140 17.15 -0.78 32.67
CA TYR A 140 17.43 -1.34 33.99
C TYR A 140 16.43 -0.81 35.01
N LEU A 141 15.76 -1.73 35.69
CA LEU A 141 14.87 -1.49 36.82
C LEU A 141 15.48 -2.05 38.10
N ASP A 142 15.38 -1.32 39.21
CA ASP A 142 15.82 -1.78 40.53
C ASP A 142 14.90 -1.27 41.64
N SER A 143 14.91 -1.96 42.78
CA SER A 143 14.06 -1.69 43.95
C SER A 143 12.54 -1.76 43.66
N ILE A 144 12.14 -2.69 42.78
CA ILE A 144 10.72 -3.00 42.50
C ILE A 144 10.04 -3.46 43.81
N PRO A 145 8.91 -2.84 44.22
CA PRO A 145 8.38 -3.00 45.58
C PRO A 145 7.41 -4.19 45.76
N TYR A 146 7.06 -4.89 44.68
CA TYR A 146 6.05 -5.95 44.66
C TYR A 146 6.68 -7.33 44.85
N GLU A 147 6.06 -8.19 45.67
CA GLU A 147 6.53 -9.57 45.87
C GLU A 147 6.21 -10.48 44.66
N LEU A 148 5.16 -10.14 43.90
CA LEU A 148 4.76 -10.77 42.64
C LEU A 148 4.16 -9.70 41.71
N TYR A 149 4.59 -9.63 40.45
CA TYR A 149 4.13 -8.64 39.48
C TYR A 149 4.23 -9.12 38.03
N ASP A 150 3.39 -8.56 37.16
CA ASP A 150 3.55 -8.62 35.72
C ASP A 150 4.34 -7.40 35.23
N LEU A 151 5.18 -7.60 34.22
CA LEU A 151 5.90 -6.52 33.52
C LEU A 151 5.44 -6.47 32.07
N ILE A 152 4.73 -5.39 31.74
CA ILE A 152 4.25 -5.07 30.39
C ILE A 152 5.24 -4.11 29.73
N ILE A 153 5.62 -4.39 28.49
CA ILE A 153 6.52 -3.56 27.69
C ILE A 153 5.81 -3.20 26.39
N TYR A 154 5.59 -1.91 26.15
CA TYR A 154 4.89 -1.42 24.96
C TYR A 154 5.89 -1.25 23.82
N VAL A 155 5.59 -1.88 22.68
CA VAL A 155 6.51 -2.06 21.53
C VAL A 155 5.82 -1.68 20.22
N GLY A 156 6.61 -1.25 19.23
CA GLY A 156 6.09 -0.73 17.96
C GLY A 156 7.18 -0.11 17.10
N SER A 157 6.83 0.44 15.94
CA SER A 157 7.70 1.29 15.13
C SER A 157 6.87 2.16 14.18
N ASP A 158 7.52 3.00 13.39
CA ASP A 158 6.96 3.73 12.25
C ASP A 158 6.60 2.83 11.03
N GLY A 159 6.00 1.65 11.28
CA GLY A 159 5.56 0.68 10.25
C GLY A 159 6.65 -0.21 9.63
N ASN A 160 6.24 -1.04 8.65
CA ASN A 160 7.05 -1.94 7.79
C ASN A 160 7.34 -3.38 8.30
N ASP A 161 6.37 -4.06 8.93
CA ASP A 161 6.42 -5.50 9.31
C ASP A 161 7.75 -5.95 9.95
N ARG A 162 8.26 -5.12 10.88
CA ARG A 162 9.61 -5.32 11.43
C ARG A 162 9.53 -6.23 12.65
N VAL A 163 10.34 -7.28 12.66
CA VAL A 163 10.41 -8.18 13.82
C VAL A 163 11.41 -7.62 14.83
N GLY A 164 10.92 -7.47 16.06
CA GLY A 164 11.70 -7.22 17.26
C GLY A 164 11.54 -8.37 18.24
N LYS A 165 12.33 -8.34 19.31
CA LYS A 165 12.11 -9.18 20.48
C LYS A 165 12.37 -8.41 21.76
N THR A 166 11.61 -8.70 22.79
CA THR A 166 12.00 -8.36 24.16
C THR A 166 12.67 -9.57 24.82
N THR A 167 13.63 -9.31 25.70
CA THR A 167 14.36 -10.32 26.49
C THR A 167 14.56 -9.77 27.91
N LEU A 168 14.42 -10.60 28.95
CA LEU A 168 14.77 -10.22 30.32
C LEU A 168 16.13 -10.76 30.75
N ASP A 169 16.88 -9.97 31.51
CA ASP A 169 18.16 -10.31 32.16
C ASP A 169 19.21 -10.97 31.24
N TYR A 170 19.11 -10.70 29.93
CA TYR A 170 19.89 -11.32 28.85
C TYR A 170 19.77 -12.87 28.79
N ASP A 171 18.65 -13.44 29.25
CA ASP A 171 18.36 -14.87 29.12
C ASP A 171 17.47 -15.13 27.90
N PRO A 172 17.99 -15.74 26.81
CA PRO A 172 17.21 -16.05 25.61
C PRO A 172 16.02 -17.00 25.86
N ALA A 173 15.97 -17.70 27.00
CA ALA A 173 14.80 -18.47 27.40
C ALA A 173 13.58 -17.59 27.77
N THR A 174 13.76 -16.26 27.80
CA THR A 174 12.72 -15.25 28.03
C THR A 174 12.42 -14.43 26.77
N ASP A 175 12.93 -14.83 25.61
CA ASP A 175 12.65 -14.12 24.35
C ASP A 175 11.14 -14.13 24.03
N ILE A 176 10.55 -12.94 23.87
CA ILE A 176 9.21 -12.77 23.29
C ILE A 176 9.37 -11.94 22.02
N PHE A 177 9.09 -12.56 20.88
CA PHE A 177 9.16 -11.95 19.56
C PHE A 177 7.85 -11.28 19.19
N TYR A 178 7.94 -10.16 18.49
CA TYR A 178 6.80 -9.36 18.03
C TYR A 178 7.09 -8.74 16.66
N MET A 179 6.04 -8.49 15.89
CA MET A 179 6.11 -7.79 14.62
C MET A 179 5.45 -6.40 14.75
N THR A 180 6.05 -5.39 14.14
CA THR A 180 5.47 -4.04 14.02
C THR A 180 4.72 -3.94 12.69
N ALA A 181 3.38 -3.97 12.72
CA ALA A 181 2.61 -4.21 11.49
C ALA A 181 2.73 -3.09 10.41
N SER A 182 2.45 -3.45 9.15
CA SER A 182 2.57 -2.58 7.97
C SER A 182 1.36 -1.69 7.68
N ASN A 183 0.16 -2.06 8.12
CA ASN A 183 -1.08 -1.27 7.97
C ASN A 183 -1.14 0.02 8.82
N TRP A 184 0.02 0.57 9.17
CA TRP A 184 0.22 1.76 10.00
C TRP A 184 0.52 3.01 9.17
N ILE A 185 0.53 2.90 7.84
CA ILE A 185 0.62 4.03 6.90
C ILE A 185 -0.74 4.76 6.81
N SER A 186 -1.34 5.07 7.96
CA SER A 186 -2.34 6.12 8.20
C SER A 186 -2.77 6.13 9.67
N GLY A 187 -2.26 7.08 10.46
CA GLY A 187 -3.07 7.66 11.55
C GLY A 187 -3.35 6.83 12.82
N ALA A 188 -2.29 6.33 13.47
CA ALA A 188 -2.22 5.99 14.90
C ALA A 188 -2.91 4.69 15.41
N PHE A 189 -2.41 4.23 16.56
CA PHE A 189 -2.94 3.11 17.35
C PHE A 189 -4.48 3.14 17.42
N SER A 190 -5.12 2.06 16.97
CA SER A 190 -6.57 1.94 16.77
C SER A 190 -7.39 1.86 18.07
N GLY A 191 -6.72 1.76 19.23
CA GLY A 191 -7.33 1.64 20.55
C GLY A 191 -7.31 0.22 21.14
N ALA A 192 -6.99 -0.80 20.34
CA ALA A 192 -6.95 -2.20 20.77
C ALA A 192 -5.51 -2.69 20.96
N PHE A 193 -5.11 -2.98 22.20
CA PHE A 193 -3.81 -3.59 22.50
C PHE A 193 -3.79 -5.07 22.08
N VAL A 194 -2.74 -5.47 21.38
CA VAL A 194 -2.52 -6.86 20.90
C VAL A 194 -1.23 -7.37 21.52
N ARG A 195 -1.29 -8.59 22.07
CA ARG A 195 -0.20 -9.22 22.82
C ARG A 195 0.81 -9.88 21.89
N ALA A 196 2.09 -9.70 22.15
CA ALA A 196 3.15 -10.50 21.55
C ALA A 196 3.15 -11.92 22.15
N VAL A 197 2.98 -12.93 21.30
CA VAL A 197 2.99 -14.35 21.67
C VAL A 197 4.11 -15.16 21.01
N GLY A 198 4.88 -14.55 20.10
CA GLY A 198 5.97 -15.22 19.40
C GLY A 198 7.09 -15.71 20.33
N THR A 199 7.49 -16.97 20.17
CA THR A 199 8.60 -17.60 20.90
C THR A 199 9.87 -17.75 20.04
N THR A 200 9.72 -17.58 18.73
CA THR A 200 10.80 -17.45 17.73
C THR A 200 10.48 -16.30 16.77
N GLN A 201 11.46 -15.89 15.96
CA GLN A 201 11.31 -14.84 14.94
C GLN A 201 10.15 -15.14 13.96
N GLU A 202 9.95 -16.41 13.64
CA GLU A 202 8.98 -16.92 12.66
C GLU A 202 7.55 -16.92 13.23
N THR A 203 7.40 -17.05 14.55
CA THR A 203 6.10 -17.00 15.27
C THR A 203 5.70 -15.59 15.71
N ALA A 204 6.40 -14.55 15.25
CA ALA A 204 6.21 -13.18 15.71
C ALA A 204 4.93 -12.56 15.13
N ASN A 205 3.90 -12.38 15.96
CA ASN A 205 2.64 -11.75 15.54
C ASN A 205 2.70 -10.21 15.62
N ALA A 206 1.83 -9.55 14.85
CA ALA A 206 1.63 -8.10 14.92
C ALA A 206 1.16 -7.69 16.33
N ALA A 207 1.98 -6.95 17.08
CA ALA A 207 1.72 -6.71 18.49
C ALA A 207 2.12 -5.32 19.00
N HIS A 208 1.43 -4.90 20.06
CA HIS A 208 1.57 -3.60 20.72
C HIS A 208 2.31 -3.68 22.06
N TYR A 209 2.35 -4.87 22.67
CA TYR A 209 3.04 -5.08 23.94
C TYR A 209 3.50 -6.53 24.11
N SER A 210 4.62 -6.75 24.79
CA SER A 210 4.95 -8.03 25.40
C SER A 210 4.63 -8.00 26.90
N ILE A 211 4.39 -9.17 27.50
CA ILE A 211 4.09 -9.30 28.93
C ILE A 211 4.85 -10.46 29.55
N TYR A 212 5.61 -10.14 30.59
CA TYR A 212 6.34 -11.10 31.41
C TYR A 212 5.57 -11.35 32.69
N LYS A 213 5.02 -12.56 32.82
CA LYS A 213 4.12 -12.91 33.92
C LYS A 213 4.86 -13.37 35.18
N ASN A 214 4.27 -13.13 36.34
CA ASN A 214 4.65 -13.75 37.63
C ASN A 214 6.11 -13.49 38.06
N LEU A 215 6.64 -12.29 37.82
CA LEU A 215 7.99 -11.90 38.23
C LEU A 215 8.05 -11.64 39.74
N THR A 216 9.15 -12.07 40.37
CA THR A 216 9.42 -11.88 41.81
C THR A 216 10.78 -11.22 42.09
N ALA A 217 11.45 -10.74 41.04
CA ALA A 217 12.77 -10.12 41.16
C ALA A 217 12.63 -8.65 41.56
N SER A 218 13.44 -8.18 42.51
CA SER A 218 13.47 -6.75 42.89
C SER A 218 14.14 -5.86 41.84
N SER A 219 14.77 -6.44 40.84
CA SER A 219 15.58 -5.77 39.82
C SER A 219 15.51 -6.61 38.54
N VAL A 220 15.38 -5.96 37.37
CA VAL A 220 15.23 -6.61 36.06
C VAL A 220 15.93 -5.74 35.00
N VAL A 221 16.66 -6.37 34.08
CA VAL A 221 17.05 -5.74 32.79
C VAL A 221 16.05 -6.16 31.73
N ILE A 222 15.57 -5.19 30.95
CA ILE A 222 14.79 -5.39 29.73
C ILE A 222 15.71 -5.06 28.56
N GLU A 223 15.86 -5.98 27.61
CA GLU A 223 16.50 -5.73 26.32
C GLU A 223 15.40 -5.75 25.24
N ASN A 224 15.31 -4.71 24.41
CA ASN A 224 14.51 -4.71 23.19
C ASN A 224 15.45 -4.72 21.98
N THR A 225 15.47 -5.85 21.27
CA THR A 225 16.43 -6.17 20.22
C THR A 225 15.74 -6.23 18.86
N ARG A 226 16.25 -5.43 17.92
CA ARG A 226 15.92 -5.52 16.49
C ARG A 226 16.32 -6.89 15.92
N VAL A 227 15.39 -7.57 15.26
CA VAL A 227 15.64 -8.86 14.60
C VAL A 227 15.77 -8.66 13.08
N THR A 228 14.78 -8.05 12.42
CA THR A 228 14.87 -7.71 10.98
C THR A 228 15.31 -6.28 10.73
N ASN A 229 14.66 -5.28 11.35
CA ASN A 229 14.96 -3.86 11.16
C ASN A 229 14.67 -3.05 12.45
N ASN A 230 14.74 -1.71 12.40
CA ASN A 230 14.55 -0.81 13.54
C ASN A 230 13.20 -1.01 14.25
N VAL A 231 13.25 -1.31 15.56
CA VAL A 231 12.08 -1.47 16.43
C VAL A 231 12.16 -0.57 17.66
N GLY A 232 11.00 -0.21 18.18
CA GLY A 232 10.81 0.77 19.24
C GLY A 232 10.30 0.20 20.55
N LEU A 233 10.68 0.85 21.65
CA LEU A 233 10.05 0.68 22.97
C LEU A 233 9.40 2.01 23.38
N HIS A 234 8.08 1.99 23.51
CA HIS A 234 7.23 3.14 23.79
C HIS A 234 7.10 3.45 25.29
N GLY A 235 6.92 2.41 26.09
CA GLY A 235 6.76 2.52 27.54
C GLY A 235 6.88 1.18 28.24
N ILE A 236 6.84 1.22 29.57
CA ILE A 236 6.80 0.02 30.42
C ILE A 236 5.76 0.20 31.53
N GLN A 237 5.27 -0.90 32.07
CA GLN A 237 4.34 -0.90 33.19
C GLN A 237 4.55 -2.13 34.08
N ILE A 238 4.79 -1.87 35.37
CA ILE A 238 4.93 -2.86 36.43
C ILE A 238 3.57 -2.95 37.14
N VAL A 239 2.94 -4.12 37.16
CA VAL A 239 1.59 -4.32 37.72
C VAL A 239 1.65 -5.37 38.83
N GLU A 240 1.33 -4.98 40.06
CA GLU A 240 1.23 -5.91 41.19
C GLU A 240 0.12 -6.96 40.94
N ILE A 241 0.51 -8.24 40.93
CA ILE A 241 -0.42 -9.35 40.78
C ILE A 241 -1.10 -9.65 42.11
N LEU A 242 -2.41 -9.86 42.04
CA LEU A 242 -3.18 -10.52 43.09
C LEU A 242 -3.73 -11.84 42.53
N ASP A 243 -3.45 -12.91 43.26
CA ASP A 243 -4.03 -14.26 43.15
C ASP A 243 -4.46 -14.60 44.59
N ASN A 244 -5.69 -14.23 44.92
CA ASN A 244 -6.19 -14.16 46.29
C ASN A 244 -6.57 -15.54 46.86
N ASP A 245 -6.76 -16.56 46.03
CA ASP A 245 -7.08 -17.93 46.46
C ASP A 245 -6.06 -19.02 46.06
N ASN A 246 -5.09 -18.67 45.22
CA ASN A 246 -3.90 -19.44 44.87
C ASN A 246 -4.18 -20.63 43.95
N ASP A 247 -5.05 -20.45 42.96
CA ASP A 247 -5.38 -21.48 41.97
C ASP A 247 -4.61 -21.37 40.64
N GLY A 248 -3.95 -20.23 40.40
CA GLY A 248 -3.10 -19.98 39.24
C GLY A 248 -3.72 -19.07 38.18
N MET A 249 -4.97 -18.64 38.35
CA MET A 249 -5.57 -17.52 37.61
C MET A 249 -5.26 -16.18 38.32
N LEU A 250 -5.61 -15.05 37.69
CA LEU A 250 -5.37 -13.71 38.26
C LEU A 250 -6.71 -13.09 38.66
N ASP A 251 -6.78 -12.46 39.84
CA ASP A 251 -8.00 -11.79 40.36
C ASP A 251 -8.66 -10.87 39.31
N SER A 252 -7.83 -10.20 38.50
CA SER A 252 -8.25 -9.26 37.46
C SER A 252 -8.74 -9.93 36.18
N TRP A 253 -8.21 -11.10 35.82
CA TRP A 253 -8.64 -11.90 34.67
C TRP A 253 -9.95 -12.62 34.98
N GLU A 254 -10.03 -13.25 36.15
CA GLU A 254 -11.25 -13.88 36.66
C GLU A 254 -12.41 -12.89 36.74
N LEU A 255 -12.18 -11.70 37.33
CA LEU A 255 -13.21 -10.66 37.43
C LEU A 255 -13.65 -10.13 36.05
N LYS A 256 -12.74 -10.06 35.06
CA LYS A 256 -13.06 -9.68 33.67
C LYS A 256 -13.98 -10.73 33.04
N ASN A 257 -13.66 -12.01 33.24
CA ASN A 257 -14.31 -13.14 32.59
C ASN A 257 -15.45 -13.76 33.43
N GLY A 258 -15.86 -13.10 34.53
CA GLY A 258 -17.05 -13.47 35.31
C GLY A 258 -16.86 -14.59 36.34
N LEU A 259 -15.62 -15.01 36.60
CA LEU A 259 -15.23 -16.01 37.60
C LEU A 259 -15.11 -15.37 39.00
N ASP A 260 -14.77 -16.15 40.04
CA ASP A 260 -14.74 -15.69 41.45
C ASP A 260 -13.31 -15.77 42.04
N PRO A 261 -12.57 -14.63 42.13
CA PRO A 261 -11.23 -14.48 42.74
C PRO A 261 -11.06 -14.92 44.21
N SER A 262 -12.00 -15.69 44.76
CA SER A 262 -11.98 -16.23 46.10
C SER A 262 -12.42 -17.71 46.17
N ASN A 263 -12.60 -18.34 45.01
CA ASN A 263 -13.04 -19.71 44.81
C ASN A 263 -12.03 -20.50 43.93
N PRO A 264 -11.03 -21.19 44.51
CA PRO A 264 -9.90 -21.82 43.79
C PRO A 264 -10.27 -23.15 43.11
N ALA A 265 -11.51 -23.24 42.62
CA ALA A 265 -12.15 -24.41 42.07
C ALA A 265 -12.86 -24.08 40.73
N ASP A 266 -12.96 -22.82 40.33
CA ASP A 266 -13.31 -22.46 38.95
C ASP A 266 -12.11 -22.52 38.00
N ALA A 267 -10.85 -22.46 38.44
CA ALA A 267 -9.71 -22.90 37.59
C ALA A 267 -9.87 -24.30 36.98
N ASN A 268 -10.64 -25.17 37.62
CA ASN A 268 -10.91 -26.55 37.18
C ASN A 268 -12.35 -26.73 36.66
N GLN A 269 -13.06 -25.62 36.44
CA GLN A 269 -14.31 -25.60 35.70
C GLN A 269 -14.01 -25.31 34.23
N ASP A 270 -15.01 -25.64 33.43
CA ASP A 270 -15.11 -25.53 31.99
C ASP A 270 -16.42 -24.75 31.82
N ALA A 271 -16.31 -23.47 31.48
CA ALA A 271 -17.37 -22.50 31.72
C ALA A 271 -18.35 -22.38 30.53
N ASP A 272 -17.86 -22.54 29.30
CA ASP A 272 -18.63 -22.56 28.07
C ASP A 272 -18.85 -23.98 27.50
N ASN A 273 -18.09 -25.00 27.95
CA ASN A 273 -18.23 -26.44 27.62
C ASN A 273 -17.56 -26.84 26.29
N ASP A 274 -16.45 -26.19 25.94
CA ASP A 274 -15.58 -26.50 24.78
C ASP A 274 -14.73 -27.78 25.00
N GLY A 275 -14.31 -28.03 26.24
CA GLY A 275 -13.42 -29.14 26.64
C GLY A 275 -12.11 -28.71 27.28
N LEU A 276 -11.78 -27.41 27.30
CA LEU A 276 -10.72 -26.83 28.11
C LEU A 276 -11.21 -26.55 29.53
N THR A 277 -10.33 -26.04 30.36
CA THR A 277 -10.70 -25.50 31.68
C THR A 277 -10.26 -24.06 31.75
N ASN A 278 -10.94 -23.26 32.58
CA ASN A 278 -10.63 -21.84 32.74
C ASN A 278 -9.13 -21.58 32.99
N LEU A 279 -8.42 -22.49 33.68
CA LEU A 279 -6.97 -22.41 33.86
C LEU A 279 -6.17 -22.79 32.60
N GLN A 280 -6.59 -23.77 31.81
CA GLN A 280 -5.97 -24.05 30.50
C GLN A 280 -6.12 -22.84 29.57
N GLU A 281 -7.31 -22.27 29.49
CA GLU A 281 -7.63 -21.11 28.66
C GLU A 281 -6.89 -19.85 29.13
N PHE A 282 -6.79 -19.62 30.44
CA PHE A 282 -5.93 -18.56 31.01
C PHE A 282 -4.46 -18.70 30.58
N ASN A 283 -3.96 -19.94 30.47
CA ASN A 283 -2.58 -20.21 30.04
C ASN A 283 -2.41 -20.11 28.52
N LEU A 284 -3.42 -20.51 27.74
CA LEU A 284 -3.45 -20.44 26.27
C LEU A 284 -3.82 -19.04 25.73
N ASN A 285 -4.42 -18.19 26.58
CA ASN A 285 -4.95 -16.86 26.27
C ASN A 285 -6.30 -16.87 25.50
N TYR A 286 -7.15 -17.87 25.75
CA TYR A 286 -8.53 -17.93 25.25
C TYR A 286 -9.52 -17.27 26.26
N ASP A 287 -10.81 -17.17 25.91
CA ASP A 287 -11.88 -16.58 26.73
C ASP A 287 -12.84 -17.68 27.22
N PRO A 288 -12.91 -17.96 28.53
CA PRO A 288 -13.74 -19.01 29.16
C PRO A 288 -15.24 -18.73 29.13
N ASN A 289 -15.70 -18.01 28.12
CA ASN A 289 -17.10 -17.74 27.85
C ASN A 289 -17.41 -17.83 26.35
N ASN A 290 -16.44 -18.21 25.52
CA ASN A 290 -16.57 -18.32 24.08
C ASN A 290 -15.96 -19.65 23.59
N PRO A 291 -16.77 -20.69 23.34
CA PRO A 291 -16.29 -22.05 23.09
C PRO A 291 -15.86 -22.32 21.63
N ASP A 292 -15.83 -21.28 20.80
CA ASP A 292 -15.66 -21.27 19.34
C ASP A 292 -15.19 -19.86 18.99
N MET A 293 -13.87 -19.68 18.82
CA MET A 293 -13.22 -18.36 18.84
C MET A 293 -13.19 -17.61 17.52
N ASP A 294 -13.31 -18.31 16.40
CA ASP A 294 -13.37 -17.75 15.06
C ASP A 294 -14.71 -17.97 14.35
N ASP A 295 -15.69 -18.60 15.00
CA ASP A 295 -17.05 -18.88 14.50
C ASP A 295 -17.08 -19.86 13.29
N ASP A 296 -16.10 -20.78 13.17
CA ASP A 296 -16.04 -21.79 12.08
C ASP A 296 -16.95 -23.03 12.34
N GLY A 297 -17.26 -23.32 13.60
CA GLY A 297 -18.12 -24.41 14.06
C GLY A 297 -17.40 -25.64 14.64
N LEU A 298 -16.07 -25.63 14.68
CA LEU A 298 -15.26 -26.42 15.61
C LEU A 298 -15.28 -25.74 17.00
N LEU A 299 -14.59 -26.29 18.00
CA LEU A 299 -14.56 -25.72 19.35
C LEU A 299 -13.10 -25.62 19.81
N ASP A 300 -12.71 -24.55 20.51
CA ASP A 300 -11.32 -24.31 20.97
C ASP A 300 -10.66 -25.57 21.55
N GLY A 301 -11.34 -26.28 22.46
CA GLY A 301 -10.84 -27.50 23.09
C GLY A 301 -10.76 -28.74 22.20
N ARG A 302 -11.49 -28.75 21.08
CA ARG A 302 -11.39 -29.77 20.02
C ARG A 302 -10.25 -29.44 19.05
N GLU A 303 -10.09 -28.19 18.67
CA GLU A 303 -8.99 -27.71 17.84
C GLU A 303 -7.64 -27.99 18.51
N VAL A 304 -7.52 -27.66 19.81
CA VAL A 304 -6.34 -28.00 20.62
C VAL A 304 -6.12 -29.52 20.75
N GLU A 305 -7.14 -30.38 20.54
CA GLU A 305 -6.99 -31.84 20.46
C GLU A 305 -6.44 -32.29 19.10
N LEU A 306 -6.87 -31.66 18.00
CA LEU A 306 -6.47 -31.99 16.63
C LEU A 306 -5.09 -31.40 16.27
N GLY A 307 -4.84 -30.14 16.67
CA GLY A 307 -3.65 -29.37 16.36
C GLY A 307 -3.89 -28.15 15.47
N SER A 308 -5.16 -27.81 15.20
CA SER A 308 -5.56 -26.57 14.53
C SER A 308 -5.48 -25.33 15.45
N ASP A 309 -5.71 -24.13 14.90
CA ASP A 309 -5.56 -22.83 15.59
C ASP A 309 -6.91 -22.11 15.78
N PRO A 310 -7.43 -22.01 17.03
CA PRO A 310 -8.71 -21.33 17.40
C PRO A 310 -8.88 -19.86 17.03
N TYR A 311 -8.04 -19.30 16.16
CA TYR A 311 -8.18 -17.95 15.65
C TYR A 311 -8.17 -17.91 14.11
N VAL A 312 -8.28 -19.07 13.45
CA VAL A 312 -8.12 -19.26 12.01
C VAL A 312 -9.10 -20.32 11.51
N GLN A 313 -10.26 -19.88 11.01
CA GLN A 313 -11.38 -20.72 10.53
C GLN A 313 -11.04 -21.81 9.49
N ASP A 314 -9.85 -21.73 8.90
CA ASP A 314 -9.30 -22.59 7.85
C ASP A 314 -7.77 -22.61 8.09
N THR A 315 -7.35 -23.55 8.95
CA THR A 315 -6.00 -23.63 9.51
C THR A 315 -4.95 -23.87 8.42
N ASP A 316 -5.26 -24.70 7.43
CA ASP A 316 -4.30 -25.13 6.40
C ASP A 316 -4.42 -24.39 5.06
N ARG A 317 -5.56 -23.71 4.85
CA ARG A 317 -5.90 -22.83 3.72
C ARG A 317 -6.21 -23.53 2.42
N ASP A 318 -6.98 -24.62 2.48
CA ASP A 318 -7.50 -25.29 1.28
C ASP A 318 -8.86 -24.71 0.82
N GLY A 319 -9.59 -24.00 1.69
CA GLY A 319 -10.89 -23.40 1.44
C GLY A 319 -12.09 -24.14 2.05
N LEU A 320 -11.87 -25.23 2.77
CA LEU A 320 -12.80 -25.80 3.75
C LEU A 320 -12.53 -25.17 5.13
N LEU A 321 -13.54 -25.21 6.01
CA LEU A 321 -13.36 -24.78 7.41
C LEU A 321 -13.03 -25.99 8.29
N ASP A 322 -12.21 -25.82 9.34
CA ASP A 322 -11.77 -26.89 10.23
C ASP A 322 -12.98 -27.68 10.83
N GLY A 323 -14.07 -26.98 11.12
CA GLY A 323 -15.34 -27.50 11.60
C GLY A 323 -16.16 -28.26 10.55
N GLU A 324 -16.01 -27.93 9.26
CA GLU A 324 -16.55 -28.72 8.15
C GLU A 324 -15.73 -29.99 7.94
N GLU A 325 -14.41 -29.90 8.05
CA GLU A 325 -13.47 -31.01 7.93
C GLU A 325 -13.63 -32.07 9.04
N ASP A 326 -13.66 -31.69 10.33
CA ASP A 326 -13.90 -32.64 11.43
C ASP A 326 -15.28 -33.31 11.30
N ALA A 327 -16.27 -32.59 10.77
CA ALA A 327 -17.60 -33.14 10.48
C ALA A 327 -17.60 -34.16 9.33
N MET A 328 -16.67 -34.03 8.39
CA MET A 328 -16.42 -34.98 7.30
C MET A 328 -15.46 -36.13 7.71
N GLY A 329 -14.65 -35.91 8.74
CA GLY A 329 -13.66 -36.86 9.25
C GLY A 329 -12.28 -36.73 8.59
N LEU A 330 -11.97 -35.51 8.13
CA LEU A 330 -10.69 -35.08 7.57
C LEU A 330 -9.75 -34.58 8.69
N ASP A 331 -8.53 -34.16 8.34
CA ASP A 331 -7.52 -33.65 9.27
C ASP A 331 -7.27 -32.16 8.99
N PRO A 332 -7.81 -31.21 9.80
CA PRO A 332 -7.75 -29.75 9.56
C PRO A 332 -6.37 -29.09 9.56
N THR A 333 -5.31 -29.89 9.41
CA THR A 333 -3.93 -29.44 9.39
C THR A 333 -3.21 -29.85 8.10
N THR A 334 -3.93 -30.43 7.12
CA THR A 334 -3.36 -30.95 5.87
C THR A 334 -4.38 -31.15 4.73
N GLN A 335 -4.23 -30.35 3.67
CA GLN A 335 -4.91 -30.37 2.35
C GLN A 335 -4.78 -31.67 1.52
N ASP A 336 -4.54 -32.81 2.15
CA ASP A 336 -4.51 -34.15 1.55
C ASP A 336 -4.51 -35.17 2.71
N SER A 337 -5.65 -35.31 3.37
CA SER A 337 -5.87 -36.16 4.55
C SER A 337 -5.53 -37.64 4.33
N ASP A 338 -5.61 -38.13 3.08
CA ASP A 338 -5.39 -39.54 2.76
C ASP A 338 -4.05 -39.85 2.05
N GLY A 339 -3.42 -38.83 1.46
CA GLY A 339 -2.06 -38.85 0.92
C GLY A 339 -1.96 -39.34 -0.53
N ASP A 340 -3.00 -39.23 -1.36
CA ASP A 340 -2.95 -39.61 -2.77
C ASP A 340 -2.62 -38.47 -3.75
N GLY A 341 -2.68 -37.22 -3.26
CA GLY A 341 -2.19 -36.02 -3.89
C GLY A 341 -3.25 -35.06 -4.43
N TYR A 342 -4.54 -35.34 -4.27
CA TYR A 342 -5.62 -34.39 -4.54
C TYR A 342 -6.09 -33.71 -3.25
N THR A 343 -6.48 -32.44 -3.31
CA THR A 343 -7.04 -31.70 -2.17
C THR A 343 -8.51 -32.04 -1.93
N GLU A 344 -8.94 -31.98 -0.68
CA GLU A 344 -10.31 -32.29 -0.27
C GLU A 344 -11.37 -31.47 -1.01
N PRO A 345 -11.29 -30.13 -1.16
CA PRO A 345 -12.22 -29.37 -1.97
C PRO A 345 -12.24 -29.81 -3.43
N PHE A 346 -11.09 -30.16 -4.04
CA PHE A 346 -11.04 -30.66 -5.41
C PHE A 346 -11.71 -32.05 -5.54
N GLU A 347 -11.47 -32.95 -4.59
CA GLU A 347 -12.11 -34.26 -4.52
C GLU A 347 -13.63 -34.18 -4.33
N ILE A 348 -14.09 -33.32 -3.42
CA ILE A 348 -15.51 -33.09 -3.16
C ILE A 348 -16.20 -32.55 -4.41
N ALA A 349 -15.58 -31.57 -5.09
CA ALA A 349 -16.09 -31.00 -6.33
C ALA A 349 -16.18 -32.04 -7.47
N ASN A 350 -15.19 -32.93 -7.57
CA ASN A 350 -15.13 -33.97 -8.60
C ASN A 350 -15.80 -35.30 -8.21
N GLY A 351 -16.39 -35.39 -7.01
CA GLY A 351 -17.21 -36.51 -6.56
C GLY A 351 -16.44 -37.77 -6.18
N SER A 352 -15.19 -37.62 -5.75
CA SER A 352 -14.37 -38.69 -5.17
C SER A 352 -14.54 -38.78 -3.64
N ASP A 353 -13.60 -39.38 -2.89
CA ASP A 353 -13.79 -39.74 -1.47
C ASP A 353 -12.51 -39.41 -0.67
N PRO A 354 -12.41 -38.19 -0.09
CA PRO A 354 -11.18 -37.64 0.52
C PRO A 354 -10.70 -38.33 1.81
N THR A 355 -11.18 -39.54 2.07
CA THR A 355 -10.78 -40.39 3.19
C THR A 355 -10.18 -41.72 2.73
N ASN A 356 -9.89 -41.87 1.43
CA ASN A 356 -9.59 -43.13 0.78
C ASN A 356 -8.73 -42.99 -0.49
N VAL A 357 -7.41 -43.07 -0.28
CA VAL A 357 -6.19 -43.11 -1.16
C VAL A 357 -6.20 -44.02 -2.41
N ASN A 358 -7.37 -44.50 -2.82
CA ASN A 358 -7.62 -45.30 -4.02
C ASN A 358 -8.87 -44.79 -4.78
N SER A 359 -9.44 -43.67 -4.35
CA SER A 359 -10.67 -43.07 -4.86
C SER A 359 -10.31 -41.70 -5.43
N VAL A 360 -9.51 -41.68 -6.50
CA VAL A 360 -9.14 -40.43 -7.18
C VAL A 360 -10.30 -39.88 -8.04
N PRO A 361 -10.31 -38.57 -8.33
CA PRO A 361 -11.16 -37.97 -9.37
C PRO A 361 -11.11 -38.74 -10.72
N GLU A 362 -12.27 -39.07 -11.28
CA GLU A 362 -12.40 -39.71 -12.60
C GLU A 362 -13.25 -38.83 -13.53
N GLY A 363 -12.80 -38.66 -14.78
CA GLY A 363 -13.59 -37.98 -15.83
C GLY A 363 -13.36 -36.49 -15.96
N LEU A 364 -12.28 -35.96 -15.37
CA LEU A 364 -11.77 -34.60 -15.61
C LEU A 364 -11.65 -34.30 -17.12
N ASP A 365 -11.86 -33.04 -17.49
CA ASP A 365 -11.65 -32.54 -18.85
C ASP A 365 -10.19 -32.73 -19.29
N ALA A 366 -9.93 -32.80 -20.60
CA ALA A 366 -8.56 -33.00 -21.08
C ALA A 366 -7.72 -31.73 -20.87
N ALA A 367 -6.53 -31.83 -20.26
CA ALA A 367 -5.62 -30.69 -20.17
C ALA A 367 -4.20 -30.99 -20.69
N ILE A 368 -3.46 -29.91 -20.90
CA ILE A 368 -2.04 -29.87 -21.19
C ILE A 368 -1.39 -28.96 -20.14
N SER A 369 -0.71 -29.58 -19.17
CA SER A 369 -0.06 -28.88 -18.06
C SER A 369 1.45 -28.71 -18.34
N VAL A 370 2.03 -27.53 -18.12
CA VAL A 370 3.44 -27.19 -18.41
C VAL A 370 4.08 -26.49 -17.21
N ASN A 371 5.22 -27.02 -16.75
CA ASN A 371 5.96 -26.53 -15.57
C ASN A 371 7.38 -26.10 -15.98
N PHE A 372 7.80 -24.88 -15.62
CA PHE A 372 9.11 -24.33 -15.96
C PHE A 372 10.15 -24.56 -14.86
N ILE A 373 11.09 -25.46 -15.09
CA ILE A 373 12.13 -25.79 -14.10
C ILE A 373 13.29 -24.79 -14.16
N GLY A 374 13.56 -24.14 -13.03
CA GLY A 374 14.65 -23.17 -12.86
C GLY A 374 16.04 -23.77 -12.61
N GLY A 375 16.97 -22.97 -12.07
CA GLY A 375 18.24 -23.53 -11.55
C GLY A 375 19.17 -22.61 -10.76
N ARG A 376 19.59 -23.06 -9.58
CA ARG A 376 20.74 -22.56 -8.81
C ARG A 376 21.52 -23.74 -8.23
N SER A 377 22.74 -23.95 -8.73
CA SER A 377 23.78 -24.64 -7.98
C SER A 377 24.98 -23.70 -7.84
N ASN A 378 25.00 -22.95 -6.74
CA ASN A 378 26.06 -21.98 -6.44
C ASN A 378 27.30 -22.62 -5.81
N ILE A 379 27.65 -23.87 -6.18
CA ILE A 379 28.85 -24.56 -5.70
C ILE A 379 29.77 -24.93 -6.85
N VAL A 380 30.86 -24.18 -6.96
CA VAL A 380 32.11 -24.68 -7.55
C VAL A 380 32.71 -25.75 -6.63
N ASP A 381 33.01 -26.92 -7.19
CA ASP A 381 33.59 -28.10 -6.50
C ASP A 381 32.71 -28.76 -5.41
N GLU A 382 31.57 -29.35 -5.80
CA GLU A 382 31.38 -30.82 -5.73
C GLU A 382 30.14 -31.28 -6.51
N ILE A 383 30.13 -32.53 -6.98
CA ILE A 383 28.96 -33.14 -7.64
C ILE A 383 28.02 -33.63 -6.55
N GLU A 384 27.13 -32.76 -6.07
CA GLU A 384 25.99 -33.18 -5.26
C GLU A 384 24.87 -33.65 -6.20
N THR A 385 24.59 -34.96 -6.17
CA THR A 385 23.61 -35.58 -7.05
C THR A 385 22.19 -35.38 -6.53
N GLY A 386 21.56 -34.29 -6.96
CA GLY A 386 20.12 -34.20 -7.18
C GLY A 386 19.22 -34.00 -5.97
N VAL A 387 18.74 -32.77 -5.81
CA VAL A 387 17.29 -32.51 -5.81
C VAL A 387 17.07 -31.24 -6.62
N ASP A 388 16.37 -31.38 -7.74
CA ASP A 388 15.93 -30.24 -8.54
C ASP A 388 14.52 -29.90 -8.06
N GLY A 389 14.42 -28.86 -7.23
CA GLY A 389 13.25 -28.60 -6.39
C GLY A 389 11.98 -28.23 -7.16
N GLY A 390 12.10 -27.92 -8.46
CA GLY A 390 10.99 -27.53 -9.32
C GLY A 390 10.35 -28.66 -10.14
N ILE A 391 10.81 -29.93 -10.05
CA ILE A 391 10.24 -31.00 -10.89
C ILE A 391 8.92 -31.52 -10.29
N VAL A 392 7.79 -31.21 -10.92
CA VAL A 392 6.48 -31.80 -10.57
C VAL A 392 6.45 -33.27 -10.99
N THR A 393 6.31 -34.18 -10.02
CA THR A 393 6.29 -35.65 -10.24
C THR A 393 4.99 -36.33 -9.78
N GLY A 394 3.97 -35.55 -9.49
CA GLY A 394 2.66 -36.00 -9.01
C GLY A 394 1.58 -34.99 -9.43
N VAL A 395 0.46 -35.00 -8.72
CA VAL A 395 -0.62 -34.02 -8.87
C VAL A 395 -0.13 -32.62 -8.50
N ALA A 396 -0.51 -31.60 -9.28
CA ALA A 396 -0.32 -30.19 -8.97
C ALA A 396 -1.24 -29.28 -9.80
N GLY A 397 -1.37 -28.02 -9.39
CA GLY A 397 -2.18 -26.95 -10.00
C GLY A 397 -3.55 -26.80 -9.33
N VAL A 398 -4.17 -25.63 -9.48
CA VAL A 398 -5.57 -25.34 -9.06
C VAL A 398 -6.53 -26.35 -9.68
N GLU A 399 -6.32 -26.64 -10.94
CA GLU A 399 -6.94 -27.75 -11.65
C GLU A 399 -5.98 -28.93 -11.55
N GLU A 400 -6.11 -29.70 -10.48
CA GLU A 400 -5.12 -30.67 -10.02
C GLU A 400 -4.82 -31.78 -11.04
N ARG A 401 -3.69 -31.67 -11.77
CA ARG A 401 -3.33 -32.61 -12.84
C ARG A 401 -2.13 -33.49 -12.48
N PRO A 402 -2.18 -34.82 -12.71
CA PRO A 402 -1.12 -35.76 -12.33
C PRO A 402 0.09 -35.80 -13.31
N ASN A 403 -0.01 -35.15 -14.48
CA ASN A 403 1.00 -35.27 -15.54
C ASN A 403 1.42 -33.89 -16.08
N TRP A 404 2.52 -33.36 -15.54
CA TRP A 404 3.08 -32.07 -15.95
C TRP A 404 4.24 -32.20 -16.95
N ASN A 405 4.18 -31.41 -18.02
CA ASN A 405 5.27 -31.23 -18.97
C ASN A 405 6.35 -30.35 -18.35
N ASN A 406 7.27 -31.02 -17.67
CA ASN A 406 8.44 -30.44 -17.02
C ASN A 406 9.47 -29.97 -18.07
N VAL A 407 9.52 -28.65 -18.33
CA VAL A 407 10.36 -28.03 -19.37
C VAL A 407 11.47 -27.13 -18.77
N ALA A 408 12.43 -26.76 -19.63
CA ALA A 408 13.64 -26.01 -19.32
C ALA A 408 14.71 -26.73 -18.46
N SER A 409 15.90 -26.11 -18.42
CA SER A 409 17.05 -26.52 -17.61
C SER A 409 18.00 -25.34 -17.43
N VAL A 410 18.80 -25.35 -16.36
CA VAL A 410 19.69 -24.24 -15.95
C VAL A 410 20.48 -23.62 -17.11
N GLY A 411 20.25 -22.33 -17.39
CA GLY A 411 21.02 -21.53 -18.35
C GLY A 411 20.57 -21.58 -19.81
N VAL A 412 19.37 -22.08 -20.11
CA VAL A 412 18.78 -22.10 -21.46
C VAL A 412 17.93 -20.84 -21.70
N VAL A 413 18.50 -19.82 -22.37
CA VAL A 413 17.86 -18.50 -22.59
C VAL A 413 16.71 -18.51 -23.63
N GLU A 414 16.70 -19.51 -24.50
CA GLU A 414 15.66 -19.72 -25.51
C GLU A 414 15.35 -21.22 -25.59
N GLY A 415 14.08 -21.59 -25.47
CA GLY A 415 13.57 -22.94 -25.68
C GLY A 415 13.13 -23.16 -27.12
N GLY A 416 13.34 -24.37 -27.63
CA GLY A 416 12.82 -24.78 -28.94
C GLY A 416 11.55 -25.62 -28.82
N PRO A 417 10.75 -25.76 -29.90
CA PRO A 417 9.50 -26.51 -29.93
C PRO A 417 9.61 -27.90 -29.27
N THR A 418 9.08 -27.98 -28.07
CA THR A 418 9.08 -29.19 -27.23
C THR A 418 7.69 -29.79 -27.28
N ALA A 419 7.56 -31.02 -27.77
CA ALA A 419 6.28 -31.71 -27.87
C ALA A 419 5.71 -31.97 -26.48
N LEU A 420 4.45 -31.59 -26.28
CA LEU A 420 3.72 -31.71 -25.03
C LEU A 420 2.88 -32.98 -25.01
N VAL A 421 2.78 -33.62 -23.85
CA VAL A 421 1.77 -34.65 -23.60
C VAL A 421 0.53 -34.06 -22.95
N ASP A 422 -0.62 -34.69 -23.18
CA ASP A 422 -1.83 -34.45 -22.41
C ASP A 422 -1.75 -35.11 -21.01
N ASP A 423 -2.74 -34.84 -20.16
CA ASP A 423 -2.86 -35.43 -18.82
C ASP A 423 -2.95 -36.96 -18.80
N SER A 424 -3.23 -37.63 -19.93
CA SER A 424 -3.19 -39.10 -20.04
C SER A 424 -1.77 -39.63 -20.33
N GLY A 425 -0.81 -38.74 -20.57
CA GLY A 425 0.54 -39.04 -21.01
C GLY A 425 0.64 -39.40 -22.50
N ALA A 426 -0.39 -39.08 -23.30
CA ALA A 426 -0.37 -39.25 -24.74
C ALA A 426 0.14 -37.99 -25.45
N ASP A 427 0.70 -38.14 -26.65
CA ASP A 427 1.18 -37.02 -27.47
C ASP A 427 -0.01 -36.13 -27.87
N SER A 428 -0.07 -34.92 -27.33
CA SER A 428 -1.15 -33.95 -27.59
C SER A 428 -1.10 -33.37 -29.00
N GLY A 429 0.05 -33.48 -29.67
CA GLY A 429 0.34 -32.76 -30.92
C GLY A 429 0.78 -31.30 -30.72
N ALA A 430 0.58 -30.73 -29.52
CA ALA A 430 1.01 -29.37 -29.20
C ALA A 430 2.53 -29.28 -28.95
N THR A 431 3.08 -28.08 -29.13
CA THR A 431 4.50 -27.79 -28.86
C THR A 431 4.67 -26.45 -28.17
N ILE A 432 5.58 -26.36 -27.19
CA ILE A 432 5.96 -25.08 -26.57
C ILE A 432 7.34 -24.58 -27.03
N GLU A 433 7.45 -23.28 -27.28
CA GLU A 433 8.71 -22.51 -27.37
C GLU A 433 8.66 -21.29 -26.44
N TRP A 434 9.80 -20.78 -25.99
CA TRP A 434 9.85 -19.71 -24.98
C TRP A 434 11.15 -18.89 -25.03
N SER A 435 11.10 -17.65 -24.51
CA SER A 435 12.25 -16.77 -24.32
C SER A 435 12.28 -16.20 -22.89
N GLY A 436 13.45 -16.27 -22.26
CA GLY A 436 13.69 -15.87 -20.88
C GLY A 436 14.80 -16.73 -20.26
N VAL A 437 15.32 -16.37 -19.09
CA VAL A 437 16.35 -17.16 -18.40
C VAL A 437 15.69 -18.01 -17.30
N PRO A 438 15.74 -19.36 -17.39
CA PRO A 438 15.25 -20.22 -16.32
C PRO A 438 16.03 -19.96 -15.03
N ASN A 439 15.32 -19.49 -14.00
CA ASN A 439 15.84 -19.14 -12.69
C ASN A 439 15.13 -20.01 -11.65
N THR A 440 15.86 -20.54 -10.66
CA THR A 440 15.20 -20.93 -9.39
C THR A 440 15.53 -19.87 -8.38
N TRP A 441 14.53 -19.50 -7.60
CA TRP A 441 14.74 -18.84 -6.33
C TRP A 441 14.20 -19.72 -5.20
N SER A 442 14.88 -20.85 -4.96
CA SER A 442 14.67 -21.66 -3.75
C SER A 442 15.04 -20.82 -2.53
N ILE A 443 14.08 -20.05 -2.02
CA ILE A 443 14.12 -19.35 -0.74
C ILE A 443 14.17 -20.33 0.43
N THR A 444 13.65 -21.55 0.24
CA THR A 444 13.75 -22.64 1.20
C THR A 444 15.05 -23.42 1.03
N THR A 445 15.62 -23.85 2.16
CA THR A 445 16.68 -24.89 2.21
C THR A 445 16.08 -26.30 2.36
N GLN A 446 14.77 -26.42 2.22
CA GLN A 446 13.97 -27.62 2.44
C GLN A 446 13.48 -28.16 1.10
N THR A 447 13.36 -29.49 0.97
CA THR A 447 12.73 -30.10 -0.19
C THR A 447 11.24 -29.76 -0.21
N PRO A 448 10.67 -29.23 -1.31
CA PRO A 448 9.23 -29.02 -1.41
C PRO A 448 8.44 -30.32 -1.19
N PRO A 449 7.43 -30.34 -0.29
CA PRO A 449 6.80 -31.59 0.14
C PRO A 449 5.87 -32.16 -0.94
N ASP A 450 4.91 -31.37 -1.41
CA ASP A 450 3.82 -31.71 -2.34
C ASP A 450 4.12 -31.30 -3.80
N GLY A 451 3.15 -31.40 -4.72
CA GLY A 451 3.32 -31.00 -6.13
C GLY A 451 3.17 -29.50 -6.41
N ASN A 452 2.27 -28.81 -5.72
CA ASN A 452 2.00 -27.37 -5.85
C ASN A 452 3.24 -26.55 -5.44
N SER A 453 3.85 -26.89 -4.30
CA SER A 453 5.14 -26.37 -3.83
C SER A 453 6.31 -26.66 -4.78
N LYS A 454 6.20 -27.64 -5.69
CA LYS A 454 7.22 -27.89 -6.74
C LYS A 454 6.97 -27.04 -7.98
N LEU A 455 5.71 -26.87 -8.39
CA LEU A 455 5.30 -25.95 -9.45
C LEU A 455 5.76 -24.51 -9.14
N MET A 456 5.54 -24.07 -7.91
CA MET A 456 5.86 -22.72 -7.45
C MET A 456 7.32 -22.54 -6.98
N ASN A 457 8.27 -23.38 -7.43
CA ASN A 457 9.70 -23.29 -7.04
C ASN A 457 10.67 -23.21 -8.24
N GLY A 458 10.14 -23.20 -9.47
CA GLY A 458 10.89 -22.95 -10.70
C GLY A 458 10.12 -21.97 -11.58
N TYR A 459 10.85 -21.03 -12.20
CA TYR A 459 10.24 -20.04 -13.08
C TYR A 459 11.14 -19.62 -14.25
N LEU A 460 10.48 -19.11 -15.29
CA LEU A 460 11.08 -18.40 -16.41
C LEU A 460 10.97 -16.89 -16.16
N ASP A 461 12.08 -16.17 -16.24
CA ASP A 461 12.13 -14.71 -16.04
C ASP A 461 13.35 -14.12 -16.75
N THR A 462 13.32 -12.83 -17.04
CA THR A 462 14.48 -12.10 -17.56
C THR A 462 15.35 -11.62 -16.39
N LEU A 463 16.59 -11.20 -16.66
CA LEU A 463 17.47 -10.64 -15.62
C LEU A 463 17.42 -9.10 -15.58
N ASP A 464 16.49 -8.53 -16.34
CA ASP A 464 16.23 -7.13 -16.61
C ASP A 464 14.73 -6.92 -16.89
N ASP A 465 14.32 -5.66 -17.06
CA ASP A 465 12.94 -5.22 -17.24
C ASP A 465 12.33 -5.60 -18.63
N SER A 466 12.75 -6.72 -19.24
CA SER A 466 12.26 -7.20 -20.53
C SER A 466 11.15 -8.26 -20.42
N THR A 467 10.29 -8.35 -21.44
CA THR A 467 9.14 -9.25 -21.43
C THR A 467 9.56 -10.72 -21.56
N THR A 468 9.11 -11.57 -20.64
CA THR A 468 9.18 -13.03 -20.78
C THR A 468 8.08 -13.50 -21.73
N THR A 469 8.35 -14.50 -22.58
CA THR A 469 7.38 -14.99 -23.57
C THR A 469 7.36 -16.51 -23.59
N ALA A 470 6.16 -17.09 -23.61
CA ALA A 470 5.93 -18.51 -23.88
C ALA A 470 4.86 -18.64 -24.98
N MET A 471 5.10 -19.49 -25.98
CA MET A 471 4.16 -19.74 -27.06
C MET A 471 3.87 -21.25 -27.15
N VAL A 472 2.60 -21.63 -27.02
CA VAL A 472 2.12 -23.00 -27.19
C VAL A 472 1.35 -23.09 -28.50
N SER A 473 1.80 -23.96 -29.40
CA SER A 473 1.27 -24.10 -30.76
C SER A 473 0.67 -25.46 -31.03
N ASN A 474 -0.36 -25.50 -31.88
CA ASN A 474 -1.16 -26.68 -32.24
C ASN A 474 -1.93 -27.26 -31.04
N VAL A 475 -2.50 -26.39 -30.19
CA VAL A 475 -3.54 -26.78 -29.23
C VAL A 475 -4.74 -27.33 -30.01
N SER A 476 -5.35 -28.40 -29.51
CA SER A 476 -6.38 -29.16 -30.25
C SER A 476 -7.79 -29.10 -29.67
N PHE A 477 -7.97 -28.31 -28.61
CA PHE A 477 -9.26 -28.01 -28.00
C PHE A 477 -9.96 -26.89 -28.79
N ASP A 478 -11.27 -27.03 -29.03
CA ASP A 478 -12.05 -26.04 -29.79
C ASP A 478 -12.33 -24.78 -28.93
N LEU A 479 -12.51 -24.97 -27.62
CA LEU A 479 -12.73 -23.96 -26.58
C LEU A 479 -11.98 -24.42 -25.31
N TYR A 480 -11.27 -23.53 -24.63
CA TYR A 480 -10.43 -23.89 -23.49
C TYR A 480 -10.22 -22.75 -22.50
N ASP A 481 -9.85 -23.08 -21.27
CA ASP A 481 -9.35 -22.14 -20.27
C ASP A 481 -7.81 -22.18 -20.23
N VAL A 482 -7.15 -21.05 -19.99
CA VAL A 482 -5.69 -20.96 -19.79
C VAL A 482 -5.38 -20.42 -18.40
N ILE A 483 -4.84 -21.28 -17.53
CA ILE A 483 -4.37 -20.89 -16.19
C ILE A 483 -2.88 -20.55 -16.27
N VAL A 484 -2.50 -19.37 -15.79
CA VAL A 484 -1.11 -18.89 -15.76
C VAL A 484 -0.65 -18.78 -14.32
N TYR A 485 0.44 -19.47 -13.98
CA TYR A 485 1.02 -19.51 -12.63
C TYR A 485 2.25 -18.63 -12.52
N PHE A 486 2.36 -17.84 -11.46
CA PHE A 486 3.46 -16.90 -11.24
C PHE A 486 3.80 -16.76 -9.75
N GLU A 487 5.09 -16.69 -9.44
CA GLU A 487 5.62 -16.80 -8.08
C GLU A 487 6.26 -15.51 -7.58
N ARG A 488 6.01 -15.23 -6.30
CA ARG A 488 6.84 -14.48 -5.35
C ARG A 488 8.27 -14.15 -5.84
N ASP A 489 8.50 -12.85 -5.99
CA ASP A 489 9.77 -12.29 -5.54
C ASP A 489 9.56 -11.50 -4.24
N ASN A 490 10.64 -11.26 -3.51
CA ASN A 490 10.60 -10.51 -2.25
C ASN A 490 10.62 -8.98 -2.47
N THR A 491 10.18 -8.51 -3.63
CA THR A 491 10.27 -7.09 -4.03
C THR A 491 8.93 -6.47 -4.40
N ASN A 492 7.81 -7.16 -4.15
CA ASN A 492 6.46 -6.77 -4.57
C ASN A 492 6.45 -6.36 -6.04
N SER A 493 6.93 -7.25 -6.91
CA SER A 493 6.87 -7.03 -8.35
C SER A 493 5.42 -6.87 -8.81
N LEU A 494 5.14 -5.81 -9.55
CA LEU A 494 3.92 -5.70 -10.32
C LEU A 494 4.18 -6.32 -11.69
N GLY A 495 3.44 -7.38 -12.00
CA GLY A 495 3.53 -8.10 -13.27
C GLY A 495 2.24 -7.88 -14.07
N ARG A 496 2.38 -7.65 -15.38
CA ARG A 496 1.25 -7.72 -16.31
C ARG A 496 1.37 -8.99 -17.12
N TYR A 497 0.35 -9.83 -17.06
CA TYR A 497 0.28 -11.09 -17.79
C TYR A 497 -0.78 -10.98 -18.87
N THR A 498 -0.45 -11.40 -20.09
CA THR A 498 -1.38 -11.36 -21.21
C THR A 498 -1.40 -12.68 -21.96
N VAL A 499 -2.58 -13.15 -22.36
CA VAL A 499 -2.74 -14.34 -23.20
C VAL A 499 -3.53 -13.99 -24.45
N ASN A 500 -2.91 -14.13 -25.62
CA ASN A 500 -3.49 -13.73 -26.92
C ASN A 500 -4.14 -12.33 -26.89
N ASP A 501 -3.36 -11.34 -26.43
CA ASP A 501 -3.73 -9.92 -26.27
C ASP A 501 -4.76 -9.58 -25.18
N ARG A 502 -5.44 -10.55 -24.54
CA ARG A 502 -6.22 -10.30 -23.30
C ARG A 502 -5.28 -9.98 -22.14
N VAL A 503 -5.63 -9.02 -21.28
CA VAL A 503 -4.74 -8.45 -20.25
C VAL A 503 -5.25 -8.71 -18.83
N HIS A 504 -4.37 -9.17 -17.94
CA HIS A 504 -4.55 -9.02 -16.49
C HIS A 504 -3.35 -8.26 -15.89
N HIS A 505 -3.66 -7.25 -15.08
CA HIS A 505 -2.71 -6.58 -14.20
C HIS A 505 -2.75 -7.26 -12.83
N THR A 506 -1.62 -7.76 -12.32
CA THR A 506 -1.59 -8.50 -11.04
C THR A 506 -0.42 -8.03 -10.20
N LEU A 507 -0.67 -7.72 -8.92
CA LEU A 507 0.42 -7.65 -7.96
C LEU A 507 0.94 -9.07 -7.77
N VAL A 508 2.23 -9.30 -8.03
CA VAL A 508 2.89 -10.52 -7.57
C VAL A 508 3.20 -10.29 -6.09
N PRO A 509 2.45 -10.92 -5.16
CA PRO A 509 2.61 -10.64 -3.75
C PRO A 509 3.95 -11.13 -3.23
N ASP A 510 4.39 -10.53 -2.13
CA ASP A 510 4.98 -11.29 -1.04
C ASP A 510 3.85 -11.70 -0.06
N PRO A 511 3.21 -12.88 -0.21
CA PRO A 511 2.39 -13.41 0.86
C PRO A 511 3.34 -13.75 2.00
N VAL A 512 3.09 -13.30 3.23
CA VAL A 512 3.87 -13.79 4.39
C VAL A 512 3.78 -15.32 4.41
N TRP A 513 4.85 -16.02 4.03
CA TRP A 513 4.91 -17.49 4.09
C TRP A 513 4.93 -17.88 5.58
N PRO A 514 4.03 -18.79 6.02
CA PRO A 514 4.37 -19.71 7.09
C PRO A 514 5.20 -20.88 6.49
N VAL A 515 6.51 -20.71 6.26
CA VAL A 515 7.36 -21.86 5.85
C VAL A 515 7.63 -22.78 7.04
N THR A 516 6.67 -23.64 7.37
CA THR A 516 6.92 -24.81 8.24
C THR A 516 6.26 -26.12 7.77
N GLY A 517 5.33 -26.10 6.82
CA GLY A 517 4.81 -27.29 6.14
C GLY A 517 4.02 -26.90 4.89
N GLY A 518 4.40 -27.43 3.72
CA GLY A 518 3.78 -27.18 2.40
C GLY A 518 3.33 -25.73 2.15
N ASN A 519 2.24 -25.43 1.46
CA ASN A 519 1.34 -26.32 0.71
C ASN A 519 1.15 -25.88 -0.77
N GLY A 520 1.81 -24.80 -1.20
CA GLY A 520 1.65 -24.25 -2.55
C GLY A 520 0.25 -23.66 -2.82
N VAL A 521 -0.44 -23.20 -1.76
CA VAL A 521 -1.79 -22.59 -1.78
C VAL A 521 -1.93 -21.58 -2.91
N PHE A 522 -3.02 -21.69 -3.67
CA PHE A 522 -3.29 -20.86 -4.84
C PHE A 522 -4.31 -19.77 -4.55
N MET A 523 -4.05 -18.54 -4.99
CA MET A 523 -4.96 -17.40 -4.91
C MET A 523 -5.15 -16.80 -6.31
N GLU A 524 -6.39 -16.74 -6.79
CA GLU A 524 -6.75 -16.20 -8.10
C GLU A 524 -6.69 -14.67 -8.04
N ALA A 525 -5.94 -14.04 -8.95
CA ALA A 525 -6.11 -12.61 -9.23
C ALA A 525 -7.25 -12.47 -10.25
N ASN A 526 -8.45 -12.15 -9.76
CA ASN A 526 -9.67 -11.99 -10.56
C ASN A 526 -9.74 -10.61 -11.22
N LEU A 527 -9.35 -9.55 -10.49
CA LEU A 527 -9.44 -8.15 -10.94
C LEU A 527 -8.06 -7.48 -11.15
N PRO A 528 -8.01 -6.36 -11.91
CA PRO A 528 -6.79 -5.56 -12.06
C PRO A 528 -6.20 -5.12 -10.71
N ASN A 529 -4.91 -5.39 -10.52
CA ASN A 529 -4.12 -5.07 -9.31
C ASN A 529 -4.48 -5.87 -8.06
N GLU A 530 -5.23 -6.98 -8.18
CA GLU A 530 -5.36 -7.93 -7.07
C GLU A 530 -4.05 -8.67 -6.78
N ILE A 531 -3.99 -9.19 -5.54
CA ILE A 531 -2.94 -10.07 -5.04
C ILE A 531 -3.32 -11.52 -5.38
N GLY A 532 -2.51 -12.18 -6.20
CA GLY A 532 -2.69 -13.59 -6.54
C GLY A 532 -1.38 -14.26 -6.94
N ASN A 533 -1.40 -15.57 -7.14
CA ASN A 533 -0.27 -16.34 -7.67
C ASN A 533 -0.68 -17.21 -8.89
N TYR A 534 -1.93 -17.09 -9.32
CA TYR A 534 -2.40 -17.49 -10.63
C TYR A 534 -3.48 -16.54 -11.15
N THR A 535 -3.80 -16.65 -12.43
CA THR A 535 -4.98 -16.03 -13.04
C THR A 535 -5.51 -16.94 -14.16
N VAL A 536 -6.82 -16.84 -14.46
CA VAL A 536 -7.51 -17.73 -15.41
C VAL A 536 -8.06 -16.92 -16.59
N PHE A 537 -7.56 -17.20 -17.79
CA PHE A 537 -8.11 -16.69 -19.03
C PHE A 537 -9.12 -17.70 -19.57
N SER A 538 -10.40 -17.55 -19.22
CA SER A 538 -11.47 -18.49 -19.63
C SER A 538 -11.96 -18.27 -21.05
N ASN A 539 -12.62 -19.29 -21.62
CA ASN A 539 -13.37 -19.17 -22.88
C ASN A 539 -12.50 -18.73 -24.08
N MET A 540 -11.28 -19.28 -24.14
CA MET A 540 -10.26 -19.00 -25.15
C MET A 540 -10.41 -19.92 -26.37
N THR A 541 -10.02 -19.44 -27.56
CA THR A 541 -10.13 -20.20 -28.82
C THR A 541 -8.89 -20.05 -29.70
N GLY A 542 -8.68 -21.04 -30.58
CA GLY A 542 -7.63 -21.03 -31.61
C GLY A 542 -6.40 -21.87 -31.29
N ASP A 543 -5.67 -22.26 -32.33
CA ASP A 543 -4.61 -23.29 -32.29
C ASP A 543 -3.29 -22.84 -31.64
N ASP A 544 -3.05 -21.52 -31.52
CA ASP A 544 -1.80 -20.92 -31.02
C ASP A 544 -2.10 -19.99 -29.82
N ILE A 545 -1.38 -20.19 -28.71
CA ILE A 545 -1.47 -19.40 -27.48
C ILE A 545 -0.14 -18.68 -27.26
N THR A 546 -0.17 -17.35 -27.16
CA THR A 546 0.97 -16.50 -26.84
C THR A 546 0.77 -15.90 -25.46
N ILE A 547 1.67 -16.21 -24.53
CA ILE A 547 1.70 -15.69 -23.16
C ILE A 547 2.87 -14.72 -23.04
N LEU A 548 2.59 -13.50 -22.60
CA LEU A 548 3.58 -12.46 -22.33
C LEU A 548 3.51 -12.08 -20.85
N ALA A 549 4.66 -12.04 -20.18
CA ALA A 549 4.79 -11.58 -18.81
C ALA A 549 5.68 -10.31 -18.81
N PHE A 550 5.06 -9.17 -18.55
CA PHE A 550 5.67 -7.84 -18.59
C PHE A 550 6.00 -7.36 -17.17
N PRO A 551 7.28 -7.07 -16.84
CA PRO A 551 7.62 -6.43 -15.58
C PRO A 551 7.18 -4.96 -15.59
N LEU A 552 6.34 -4.56 -14.63
CA LEU A 552 5.94 -3.16 -14.43
C LEU A 552 6.77 -2.44 -13.36
N THR A 553 7.34 -3.16 -12.38
CA THR A 553 8.28 -2.59 -11.39
C THR A 553 9.68 -3.22 -11.41
N HIS A 554 9.79 -4.56 -11.42
CA HIS A 554 11.09 -5.26 -11.47
C HIS A 554 11.08 -6.54 -12.31
N ARG A 555 10.17 -7.49 -12.04
CA ARG A 555 10.13 -8.81 -12.69
C ARG A 555 8.70 -9.23 -13.02
N ALA A 556 8.56 -10.23 -13.89
CA ALA A 556 7.29 -10.90 -14.16
C ALA A 556 7.57 -12.40 -14.39
N PRO A 557 7.79 -13.16 -13.30
CA PRO A 557 8.12 -14.58 -13.38
C PRO A 557 6.94 -15.41 -13.88
N LEU A 558 7.23 -16.48 -14.62
CA LEU A 558 6.27 -17.44 -15.15
C LEU A 558 6.66 -18.86 -14.71
N ASN A 559 5.86 -19.47 -13.83
CA ASN A 559 6.14 -20.76 -13.21
C ASN A 559 5.51 -21.92 -13.98
N GLY A 560 4.29 -21.73 -14.45
CA GLY A 560 3.57 -22.78 -15.16
C GLY A 560 2.37 -22.28 -15.95
N ILE A 561 1.84 -23.19 -16.77
CA ILE A 561 0.69 -22.98 -17.64
C ILE A 561 -0.16 -24.24 -17.59
N GLN A 562 -1.48 -24.11 -17.44
CA GLN A 562 -2.42 -25.19 -17.78
C GLN A 562 -3.35 -24.72 -18.89
N ILE A 563 -3.59 -25.59 -19.87
CA ILE A 563 -4.55 -25.37 -20.95
C ILE A 563 -5.57 -26.49 -20.82
N ILE A 564 -6.82 -26.15 -20.53
CA ILE A 564 -7.87 -27.10 -20.12
C ILE A 564 -9.01 -27.03 -21.13
N ASP A 565 -9.34 -28.16 -21.74
CA ASP A 565 -10.53 -28.31 -22.60
C ASP A 565 -11.76 -27.84 -21.81
N ALA A 566 -12.49 -26.87 -22.36
CA ALA A 566 -13.64 -26.26 -21.71
C ALA A 566 -14.85 -26.45 -22.63
N PRO A 567 -15.57 -27.59 -22.52
CA PRO A 567 -16.68 -27.90 -23.40
C PRO A 567 -17.77 -26.83 -23.38
N ASP A 568 -18.43 -26.66 -24.52
CA ASP A 568 -19.66 -25.88 -24.71
C ASP A 568 -20.73 -26.87 -25.18
N THR A 569 -21.64 -27.23 -24.26
CA THR A 569 -22.58 -28.35 -24.43
C THR A 569 -23.74 -28.01 -25.38
N ASP A 570 -24.14 -26.74 -25.52
CA ASP A 570 -25.28 -26.35 -26.36
C ASP A 570 -24.94 -25.49 -27.59
N GLY A 571 -23.71 -24.98 -27.65
CA GLY A 571 -23.08 -24.38 -28.82
C GLY A 571 -23.28 -22.88 -28.94
N ASP A 572 -23.38 -22.15 -27.82
CA ASP A 572 -23.60 -20.70 -27.81
C ASP A 572 -22.32 -19.85 -27.78
N GLY A 573 -21.18 -20.45 -27.38
CA GLY A 573 -19.87 -19.82 -27.29
C GLY A 573 -19.46 -19.37 -25.88
N ILE A 574 -20.17 -19.78 -24.83
CA ILE A 574 -19.74 -19.79 -23.43
C ILE A 574 -19.42 -21.26 -23.05
N SER A 575 -18.39 -21.50 -22.23
CA SER A 575 -18.07 -22.85 -21.76
C SER A 575 -18.93 -23.28 -20.56
N ASP A 576 -19.24 -24.59 -20.48
CA ASP A 576 -19.97 -25.21 -19.37
C ASP A 576 -19.41 -24.82 -18.00
N ARG A 577 -18.07 -24.66 -17.92
CA ARG A 577 -17.34 -24.24 -16.72
C ARG A 577 -17.66 -22.79 -16.34
N LEU A 578 -17.64 -21.87 -17.32
CA LEU A 578 -17.91 -20.46 -17.08
C LEU A 578 -19.39 -20.23 -16.74
N GLU A 579 -20.28 -20.94 -17.42
CA GLU A 579 -21.71 -20.92 -17.11
C GLU A 579 -22.00 -21.39 -15.68
N LEU A 580 -21.36 -22.47 -15.22
CA LEU A 580 -21.48 -22.94 -13.84
C LEU A 580 -20.87 -21.95 -12.82
N LYS A 581 -19.76 -21.26 -13.15
CA LYS A 581 -19.17 -20.19 -12.30
C LYS A 581 -20.18 -19.05 -12.05
N TYR A 582 -20.92 -18.62 -13.07
CA TYR A 582 -21.89 -17.51 -12.97
C TYR A 582 -23.37 -17.93 -12.79
N GLY A 583 -23.66 -19.23 -12.64
CA GLY A 583 -25.03 -19.71 -12.45
C GLY A 583 -25.93 -19.63 -13.69
N LEU A 584 -25.34 -19.56 -14.88
CA LEU A 584 -26.01 -19.83 -16.16
C LEU A 584 -26.26 -21.35 -16.31
N ASN A 585 -26.79 -21.79 -17.45
CA ASN A 585 -27.22 -23.17 -17.63
C ASN A 585 -26.67 -23.79 -18.92
N PRO A 586 -25.72 -24.75 -18.83
CA PRO A 586 -25.03 -25.45 -19.95
C PRO A 586 -25.88 -26.27 -20.93
N ASN A 587 -27.17 -25.98 -21.02
CA ASN A 587 -28.18 -26.63 -21.85
C ASN A 587 -29.26 -25.63 -22.33
N ASP A 588 -29.09 -24.31 -22.14
CA ASP A 588 -29.99 -23.25 -22.63
C ASP A 588 -29.25 -22.00 -23.16
N ALA A 589 -28.63 -22.17 -24.34
CA ALA A 589 -28.09 -21.24 -25.35
C ALA A 589 -28.77 -19.86 -25.58
N SER A 590 -29.76 -19.51 -24.79
CA SER A 590 -30.44 -18.22 -24.77
C SER A 590 -30.03 -17.33 -23.60
N ASP A 591 -29.32 -17.82 -22.59
CA ASP A 591 -28.74 -17.02 -21.51
C ASP A 591 -27.38 -16.38 -21.85
N ALA A 592 -26.63 -16.90 -22.84
CA ALA A 592 -25.55 -16.15 -23.51
C ALA A 592 -25.96 -14.79 -24.10
N ALA A 593 -27.24 -14.62 -24.43
CA ALA A 593 -27.83 -13.36 -24.88
C ALA A 593 -28.54 -12.60 -23.74
N GLY A 594 -28.34 -13.05 -22.50
CA GLY A 594 -28.57 -12.30 -21.29
C GLY A 594 -27.48 -11.24 -21.09
N ASP A 595 -27.64 -10.50 -20.01
CA ASP A 595 -26.90 -9.31 -19.60
C ASP A 595 -27.05 -9.36 -18.07
N LEU A 596 -26.04 -9.94 -17.40
CA LEU A 596 -26.16 -10.49 -16.05
C LEU A 596 -25.99 -9.39 -14.97
N ASP A 597 -25.11 -8.43 -15.21
CA ASP A 597 -24.83 -7.28 -14.34
C ASP A 597 -25.59 -5.99 -14.74
N SER A 598 -26.13 -5.93 -15.97
CA SER A 598 -26.82 -4.77 -16.56
C SER A 598 -25.93 -3.62 -17.04
N ASP A 599 -24.69 -3.90 -17.45
CA ASP A 599 -23.74 -2.94 -18.05
C ASP A 599 -24.10 -2.53 -19.49
N GLY A 600 -24.69 -3.44 -20.27
CA GLY A 600 -25.07 -3.25 -21.68
C GLY A 600 -24.32 -4.13 -22.69
N LEU A 601 -23.35 -4.92 -22.25
CA LEU A 601 -22.85 -6.10 -22.95
C LEU A 601 -23.86 -7.26 -22.82
N THR A 602 -23.48 -8.41 -23.36
CA THR A 602 -24.20 -9.67 -23.12
C THR A 602 -23.19 -10.67 -22.62
N ASN A 603 -23.62 -11.66 -21.84
CA ASN A 603 -22.76 -12.68 -21.24
C ASN A 603 -21.72 -13.26 -22.24
N LEU A 604 -22.12 -13.46 -23.50
CA LEU A 604 -21.25 -13.95 -24.58
C LEU A 604 -20.21 -12.93 -25.08
N GLN A 605 -20.54 -11.63 -25.05
CA GLN A 605 -19.61 -10.54 -25.36
C GLN A 605 -18.56 -10.41 -24.26
N GLU A 606 -18.96 -10.42 -23.00
CA GLU A 606 -18.04 -10.41 -21.84
C GLU A 606 -17.10 -11.63 -21.89
N ALA A 607 -17.66 -12.84 -22.06
CA ALA A 607 -16.88 -14.07 -22.22
C ALA A 607 -15.96 -14.08 -23.46
N GLN A 608 -16.25 -13.29 -24.50
CA GLN A 608 -15.39 -13.12 -25.68
C GLN A 608 -14.30 -12.05 -25.47
N LEU A 609 -14.57 -11.03 -24.66
CA LEU A 609 -13.62 -10.00 -24.27
C LEU A 609 -12.66 -10.51 -23.17
N GLY A 610 -13.14 -11.39 -22.28
CA GLY A 610 -12.40 -11.88 -21.10
C GLY A 610 -12.75 -11.13 -19.82
N LEU A 611 -13.96 -10.55 -19.74
CA LEU A 611 -14.49 -9.85 -18.57
C LEU A 611 -15.24 -10.85 -17.67
N LEU A 612 -15.39 -10.58 -16.36
CA LEU A 612 -16.22 -11.39 -15.47
C LEU A 612 -17.69 -11.00 -15.66
N LEU A 613 -18.58 -11.97 -15.79
CA LEU A 613 -19.97 -11.75 -16.22
C LEU A 613 -20.87 -11.06 -15.17
N ASP A 614 -20.35 -10.79 -13.98
CA ASP A 614 -21.06 -10.18 -12.86
C ASP A 614 -20.43 -8.86 -12.36
N VAL A 615 -19.52 -8.26 -13.15
CA VAL A 615 -18.76 -7.05 -12.83
C VAL A 615 -18.90 -6.01 -13.95
N ALA A 616 -19.79 -5.04 -13.74
CA ALA A 616 -20.17 -4.03 -14.74
C ALA A 616 -19.18 -2.87 -14.97
N ASP A 617 -18.08 -2.86 -14.23
CA ASP A 617 -17.05 -1.80 -14.18
C ASP A 617 -15.74 -2.49 -13.77
N TRP A 618 -15.01 -2.99 -14.78
CA TRP A 618 -13.90 -3.92 -14.64
C TRP A 618 -12.71 -3.34 -13.87
N ASP A 619 -12.32 -2.13 -14.24
CA ASP A 619 -11.11 -1.47 -13.77
C ASP A 619 -11.38 -0.39 -12.70
N GLN A 620 -12.67 -0.16 -12.39
CA GLN A 620 -13.20 0.62 -11.26
C GLN A 620 -12.96 2.13 -11.37
N ASP A 621 -12.95 2.63 -12.60
CA ASP A 621 -12.79 4.04 -12.92
C ASP A 621 -14.12 4.82 -12.88
N GLY A 622 -15.25 4.11 -12.97
CA GLY A 622 -16.62 4.65 -12.91
C GLY A 622 -17.36 4.72 -14.25
N LEU A 623 -16.73 4.31 -15.36
CA LEU A 623 -17.39 3.96 -16.62
C LEU A 623 -17.77 2.46 -16.59
N LEU A 624 -18.78 2.08 -17.37
CA LEU A 624 -19.20 0.67 -17.44
C LEU A 624 -18.61 0.02 -18.70
N ASP A 625 -18.17 -1.24 -18.62
CA ASP A 625 -17.52 -1.96 -19.73
C ASP A 625 -18.30 -1.84 -21.06
N GLY A 626 -19.63 -1.94 -21.00
CA GLY A 626 -20.53 -1.79 -22.15
C GLY A 626 -20.66 -0.37 -22.70
N ASP A 627 -20.51 0.65 -21.86
CA ASP A 627 -20.37 2.04 -22.32
C ASP A 627 -18.96 2.25 -22.91
N GLU A 628 -17.90 1.76 -22.28
CA GLU A 628 -16.52 1.83 -22.79
C GLU A 628 -16.36 1.20 -24.16
N VAL A 629 -16.82 -0.05 -24.34
CA VAL A 629 -16.84 -0.75 -25.63
C VAL A 629 -17.67 0.02 -26.67
N ALA A 630 -18.67 0.80 -26.26
CA ALA A 630 -19.48 1.63 -27.15
C ALA A 630 -18.81 2.97 -27.53
N PHE A 631 -18.04 3.59 -26.63
CA PHE A 631 -17.18 4.75 -26.93
C PHE A 631 -15.91 4.33 -27.69
N GLY A 632 -15.46 3.10 -27.45
CA GLY A 632 -14.23 2.51 -27.93
C GLY A 632 -13.00 2.95 -27.14
N SER A 633 -13.16 3.18 -25.84
CA SER A 633 -12.08 3.07 -24.84
C SER A 633 -11.80 1.58 -24.57
N ASP A 634 -11.06 1.27 -23.50
CA ASP A 634 -10.47 -0.04 -23.23
C ASP A 634 -10.77 -0.45 -21.78
N PRO A 635 -11.71 -1.40 -21.55
CA PRO A 635 -12.12 -1.84 -20.20
C PRO A 635 -11.03 -2.45 -19.32
N TRP A 636 -9.79 -2.50 -19.78
CA TRP A 636 -8.66 -3.01 -19.01
C TRP A 636 -7.74 -1.85 -18.53
N THR A 637 -8.10 -0.59 -18.79
CA THR A 637 -7.28 0.60 -18.48
C THR A 637 -8.10 1.83 -18.02
N PRO A 638 -8.03 2.23 -16.73
CA PRO A 638 -8.79 3.36 -16.16
C PRO A 638 -8.50 4.77 -16.70
N ASP A 639 -7.64 4.88 -17.71
CA ASP A 639 -7.10 6.13 -18.29
C ASP A 639 -6.52 5.72 -19.66
N ALA A 640 -7.39 5.69 -20.67
CA ALA A 640 -7.10 5.06 -21.95
C ALA A 640 -6.22 5.91 -22.89
N ASP A 641 -6.00 7.20 -22.60
CA ASP A 641 -5.00 8.03 -23.30
C ASP A 641 -3.78 8.49 -22.49
N GLY A 642 -3.78 8.31 -21.17
CA GLY A 642 -2.69 8.64 -20.28
C GLY A 642 -2.50 10.14 -20.04
N ASP A 643 -3.56 10.95 -20.02
CA ASP A 643 -3.50 12.35 -19.58
C ASP A 643 -3.57 12.50 -18.04
N GLY A 644 -4.17 11.53 -17.35
CA GLY A 644 -4.28 11.47 -15.89
C GLY A 644 -5.67 11.78 -15.33
N LEU A 645 -6.66 12.04 -16.18
CA LEU A 645 -8.08 11.92 -15.85
C LEU A 645 -8.54 10.48 -16.13
N LEU A 646 -9.54 9.97 -15.39
CA LEU A 646 -10.07 8.63 -15.62
C LEU A 646 -11.19 8.67 -16.66
N ASP A 647 -11.33 7.66 -17.52
CA ASP A 647 -12.37 7.57 -18.55
C ASP A 647 -13.80 7.82 -17.99
N GLY A 648 -14.09 7.35 -16.78
CA GLY A 648 -15.33 7.58 -16.05
C GLY A 648 -15.53 9.03 -15.57
N ASP A 649 -14.47 9.70 -15.11
CA ASP A 649 -14.49 11.13 -14.76
C ASP A 649 -14.61 11.99 -16.03
N GLU A 650 -13.91 11.61 -17.10
CA GLU A 650 -13.98 12.21 -18.43
C GLU A 650 -15.39 12.12 -19.02
N PHE A 651 -15.98 10.92 -19.00
CA PHE A 651 -17.36 10.71 -19.43
C PHE A 651 -18.36 11.53 -18.59
N ALA A 652 -18.09 11.70 -17.30
CA ALA A 652 -18.92 12.51 -16.40
C ALA A 652 -18.85 14.03 -16.71
N VAL A 653 -17.71 14.54 -17.20
CA VAL A 653 -17.58 15.95 -17.66
C VAL A 653 -17.87 16.16 -19.15
N GLY A 654 -17.79 15.10 -19.95
CA GLY A 654 -18.10 15.07 -21.37
C GLY A 654 -16.91 15.17 -22.32
N SER A 655 -15.69 14.88 -21.86
CA SER A 655 -14.52 14.68 -22.72
C SER A 655 -14.58 13.35 -23.50
N ASP A 656 -13.65 13.14 -24.45
CA ASP A 656 -13.48 11.88 -25.21
C ASP A 656 -12.29 11.13 -24.61
N PRO A 657 -12.48 10.00 -23.90
CA PRO A 657 -11.44 9.32 -23.10
C PRO A 657 -10.20 8.76 -23.80
N ARG A 658 -9.92 9.24 -25.00
CA ARG A 658 -8.86 8.77 -25.90
C ARG A 658 -8.14 9.95 -26.56
N ASN A 659 -8.36 11.14 -26.04
CA ASN A 659 -7.85 12.40 -26.56
C ASN A 659 -7.65 13.47 -25.46
N GLN A 660 -6.45 13.45 -24.86
CA GLN A 660 -5.79 14.34 -23.88
C GLN A 660 -5.95 15.89 -23.99
N ASP A 661 -6.86 16.40 -24.80
CA ASP A 661 -7.13 17.80 -25.14
C ASP A 661 -8.42 17.76 -25.99
N THR A 662 -9.58 17.53 -25.36
CA THR A 662 -10.85 17.26 -26.05
C THR A 662 -11.23 18.38 -27.02
N ASP A 663 -11.05 19.63 -26.62
CA ASP A 663 -11.49 20.78 -27.41
C ASP A 663 -10.41 21.39 -28.32
N GLY A 664 -9.13 21.06 -28.09
CA GLY A 664 -7.99 21.48 -28.90
C GLY A 664 -7.44 22.88 -28.58
N ASP A 665 -7.67 23.43 -27.39
CA ASP A 665 -7.11 24.73 -26.97
C ASP A 665 -5.62 24.63 -26.56
N GLY A 666 -5.15 23.44 -26.21
CA GLY A 666 -3.78 23.11 -25.82
C GLY A 666 -3.54 22.90 -24.33
N TYR A 667 -4.57 22.89 -23.49
CA TYR A 667 -4.54 22.30 -22.16
C TYR A 667 -4.93 20.79 -22.21
N THR A 668 -4.92 20.10 -21.07
CA THR A 668 -5.38 18.69 -20.94
C THR A 668 -6.63 18.61 -20.13
N ASP A 669 -7.39 17.54 -20.32
CA ASP A 669 -8.67 17.35 -19.68
C ASP A 669 -8.44 17.10 -18.17
N ASP A 670 -7.36 16.40 -17.77
CA ASP A 670 -6.88 16.32 -16.37
C ASP A 670 -6.67 17.70 -15.73
N TYR A 671 -6.00 18.59 -16.46
CA TYR A 671 -5.56 19.87 -15.95
C TYR A 671 -6.75 20.83 -15.85
N GLU A 672 -7.64 20.79 -16.84
CA GLU A 672 -8.90 21.53 -16.86
C GLU A 672 -9.85 21.08 -15.75
N PHE A 673 -9.97 19.77 -15.53
CA PHE A 673 -10.72 19.18 -14.42
C PHE A 673 -10.15 19.63 -13.06
N MET A 674 -8.83 19.51 -12.87
CA MET A 674 -8.13 19.95 -11.66
C MET A 674 -8.35 21.45 -11.37
N VAL A 675 -8.23 22.32 -12.37
CA VAL A 675 -8.40 23.78 -12.22
C VAL A 675 -9.84 24.26 -12.37
N LYS A 676 -10.77 23.35 -12.69
CA LYS A 676 -12.24 23.53 -12.79
C LYS A 676 -12.66 24.45 -13.93
N THR A 677 -12.04 24.27 -15.09
CA THR A 677 -12.57 24.74 -16.38
C THR A 677 -13.37 23.62 -17.07
N ASP A 678 -13.74 23.81 -18.33
CA ASP A 678 -14.66 22.94 -19.07
C ASP A 678 -13.88 22.37 -20.25
N PRO A 679 -13.40 21.11 -20.20
CA PRO A 679 -12.51 20.52 -21.21
C PRO A 679 -13.17 20.34 -22.60
N THR A 680 -14.42 20.79 -22.74
CA THR A 680 -15.21 20.69 -23.97
C THR A 680 -15.46 22.05 -24.65
N ASP A 681 -15.05 23.18 -24.05
CA ASP A 681 -15.22 24.52 -24.62
C ASP A 681 -13.90 25.31 -24.72
N VAL A 682 -13.32 25.26 -25.93
CA VAL A 682 -12.09 25.90 -26.44
C VAL A 682 -11.97 27.43 -26.22
N ASN A 683 -12.92 28.03 -25.51
CA ASN A 683 -12.98 29.42 -25.10
C ASN A 683 -12.87 29.62 -23.57
N ILE A 684 -12.84 28.54 -22.78
CA ILE A 684 -12.82 28.51 -21.30
C ILE A 684 -11.44 28.06 -20.78
N THR A 685 -10.37 28.53 -21.41
CA THR A 685 -8.97 28.28 -20.97
C THR A 685 -8.79 28.46 -19.44
N PRO A 686 -8.06 27.56 -18.75
CA PRO A 686 -7.58 27.71 -17.38
C PRO A 686 -7.09 29.12 -17.00
N ALA A 687 -7.92 29.87 -16.26
CA ALA A 687 -7.60 31.19 -15.72
C ALA A 687 -7.09 31.13 -14.26
N GLY A 688 -6.75 29.93 -13.77
CA GLY A 688 -6.78 29.58 -12.34
C GLY A 688 -5.65 30.15 -11.47
N ILE A 689 -4.46 30.41 -12.02
CA ILE A 689 -3.30 30.85 -11.21
C ILE A 689 -2.58 32.02 -11.88
N VAL A 690 -3.17 33.20 -11.78
CA VAL A 690 -2.56 34.43 -12.30
C VAL A 690 -1.36 34.85 -11.44
N GLY A 691 -0.18 34.91 -12.06
CA GLY A 691 1.06 35.37 -11.44
C GLY A 691 2.16 34.30 -11.33
N MET A 692 1.93 33.06 -11.78
CA MET A 692 2.91 31.96 -11.68
C MET A 692 4.24 32.33 -12.35
N ILE A 693 5.34 31.86 -11.79
CA ILE A 693 6.68 32.12 -12.29
C ILE A 693 7.34 30.79 -12.68
N GLY A 694 7.25 30.42 -13.96
CA GLY A 694 8.01 29.33 -14.55
C GLY A 694 9.37 29.78 -15.08
N ILE A 695 10.42 29.03 -14.76
CA ILE A 695 11.82 29.25 -15.16
C ILE A 695 12.31 27.99 -15.88
N ASN A 696 12.75 28.13 -17.13
CA ASN A 696 13.36 27.06 -17.93
C ASN A 696 14.88 27.30 -18.02
N LEU A 697 15.70 26.30 -17.68
CA LEU A 697 17.15 26.39 -17.60
C LEU A 697 17.79 25.84 -18.89
N ILE A 698 17.94 26.73 -19.86
CA ILE A 698 18.34 26.40 -21.24
C ILE A 698 19.83 26.05 -21.34
N ALA A 699 20.10 24.96 -22.04
CA ALA A 699 21.44 24.52 -22.46
C ALA A 699 22.23 25.62 -23.20
N GLY A 700 23.48 25.82 -22.80
CA GLY A 700 24.42 26.72 -23.49
C GLY A 700 25.42 26.02 -24.42
N HIS A 701 25.65 24.72 -24.20
CA HIS A 701 26.72 23.95 -24.83
C HIS A 701 26.23 22.53 -25.23
N ASN A 702 26.82 21.96 -26.29
CA ASN A 702 26.44 20.64 -26.84
C ASN A 702 27.62 19.63 -26.94
N GLY A 703 28.74 19.87 -26.25
CA GLY A 703 29.84 18.91 -26.14
C GLY A 703 30.68 18.64 -27.39
N ASP A 704 31.07 19.69 -28.15
CA ASP A 704 32.01 19.63 -29.30
C ASP A 704 31.81 18.41 -30.25
N PRO A 705 30.64 18.29 -30.93
CA PRO A 705 30.32 17.08 -31.70
C PRO A 705 31.19 16.86 -32.94
N ASP A 706 31.85 17.90 -33.47
CA ASP A 706 32.80 17.82 -34.58
C ASP A 706 34.27 17.70 -34.14
N GLY A 707 34.55 17.80 -32.85
CA GLY A 707 35.84 17.48 -32.23
C GLY A 707 36.97 18.45 -32.62
N ASP A 708 36.61 19.72 -32.89
CA ASP A 708 37.57 20.75 -33.32
C ASP A 708 38.18 21.54 -32.14
N GLY A 709 37.66 21.32 -30.93
CA GLY A 709 38.04 22.00 -29.70
C GLY A 709 37.29 23.30 -29.43
N VAL A 710 36.20 23.58 -30.17
CA VAL A 710 35.35 24.76 -30.04
C VAL A 710 33.90 24.34 -29.86
N GLU A 711 33.46 24.28 -28.60
CA GLU A 711 32.04 24.11 -28.26
C GLU A 711 31.17 25.15 -28.99
N GLN A 712 30.19 24.66 -29.73
CA GLN A 712 29.24 25.51 -30.45
C GLN A 712 28.11 25.91 -29.49
N PRO A 713 27.73 27.20 -29.41
CA PRO A 713 26.52 27.59 -28.70
C PRO A 713 25.31 27.09 -29.50
N VAL A 714 24.68 26.02 -29.01
CA VAL A 714 23.38 25.56 -29.50
C VAL A 714 22.31 26.20 -28.62
N PRO A 715 21.28 26.86 -29.19
CA PRO A 715 20.12 27.23 -28.41
C PRO A 715 19.44 25.93 -27.95
N GLY A 716 19.51 25.63 -26.64
CA GLY A 716 18.64 24.63 -26.05
C GLY A 716 17.17 24.98 -26.28
N GLY A 717 16.29 24.00 -26.09
CA GLY A 717 14.84 24.17 -26.26
C GLY A 717 14.31 25.31 -25.41
N SER A 718 14.05 26.46 -26.03
CA SER A 718 13.20 27.46 -25.40
C SER A 718 11.79 26.91 -25.41
N VAL A 719 11.12 26.86 -24.26
CA VAL A 719 9.69 26.51 -24.23
C VAL A 719 8.94 27.61 -24.97
N THR A 720 8.22 27.22 -26.01
CA THR A 720 7.54 28.14 -26.96
C THR A 720 6.01 28.14 -26.87
N GLY A 721 5.44 27.37 -25.95
CA GLY A 721 4.00 27.27 -25.70
C GLY A 721 3.71 26.74 -24.29
N ILE A 722 2.58 26.07 -24.13
CA ILE A 722 2.13 25.51 -22.85
C ILE A 722 3.04 24.33 -22.45
N ALA A 723 3.54 24.33 -21.21
CA ALA A 723 4.31 23.24 -20.60
C ALA A 723 4.30 23.34 -19.07
N GLY A 724 4.80 22.29 -18.41
CA GLY A 724 4.79 22.11 -16.95
C GLY A 724 3.61 21.27 -16.47
N TYR A 725 3.72 20.70 -15.28
CA TYR A 725 2.63 20.10 -14.52
C TYR A 725 1.54 21.14 -14.20
N MET A 726 1.94 22.31 -13.68
CA MET A 726 1.07 23.48 -13.68
C MET A 726 1.16 24.13 -15.06
N GLN A 727 0.31 23.73 -16.00
CA GLN A 727 0.44 24.11 -17.40
C GLN A 727 0.42 25.65 -17.60
N GLN A 728 1.48 26.18 -18.22
CA GLN A 728 1.64 27.62 -18.46
C GLN A 728 2.33 27.94 -19.79
N ALA A 729 1.89 29.03 -20.45
CA ALA A 729 2.40 29.44 -21.75
C ALA A 729 3.67 30.32 -21.71
N ASN A 730 3.85 31.16 -20.68
CA ASN A 730 4.97 32.13 -20.62
C ASN A 730 6.08 31.65 -19.68
N TRP A 731 7.06 30.93 -20.24
CA TRP A 731 8.25 30.48 -19.51
C TRP A 731 9.42 31.48 -19.57
N ASN A 732 10.05 31.72 -18.42
CA ASN A 732 11.31 32.46 -18.33
C ASN A 732 12.46 31.57 -18.81
N ASN A 733 12.73 31.66 -20.11
CA ASN A 733 13.78 30.96 -20.83
C ASN A 733 15.17 31.57 -20.48
N VAL A 734 15.88 30.97 -19.52
CA VAL A 734 17.16 31.47 -18.94
C VAL A 734 18.36 30.67 -19.45
N ALA A 735 19.38 31.34 -19.97
CA ALA A 735 20.60 30.71 -20.51
C ALA A 735 21.90 31.42 -20.02
N ASP A 736 23.01 30.68 -19.96
CA ASP A 736 24.32 31.24 -19.59
C ASP A 736 24.97 32.04 -20.75
N VAL A 737 24.71 31.65 -22.00
CA VAL A 737 25.34 32.25 -23.18
C VAL A 737 24.85 33.69 -23.41
N GLY A 738 25.70 34.66 -23.07
CA GLY A 738 25.50 36.08 -23.35
C GLY A 738 25.13 36.94 -22.13
N VAL A 739 24.93 36.31 -20.96
CA VAL A 739 24.70 37.02 -19.69
C VAL A 739 26.02 37.12 -18.92
N PRO A 740 26.49 38.31 -18.51
CA PRO A 740 27.72 38.41 -17.72
C PRO A 740 27.53 37.83 -16.30
N ALA A 741 28.03 36.61 -16.08
CA ALA A 741 28.27 35.94 -14.80
C ALA A 741 27.41 36.42 -13.60
N GLY A 742 26.24 35.79 -13.40
CA GLY A 742 25.49 35.83 -12.13
C GLY A 742 24.78 37.15 -11.80
N GLY A 743 24.38 37.94 -12.81
CA GLY A 743 23.46 39.07 -12.59
C GLY A 743 22.00 38.60 -12.45
N PRO A 744 21.16 39.26 -11.63
CA PRO A 744 19.75 38.89 -11.48
C PRO A 744 18.99 39.07 -12.80
N VAL A 745 18.41 37.97 -13.29
CA VAL A 745 17.50 37.97 -14.45
C VAL A 745 16.11 38.28 -13.93
N ALA A 746 15.52 39.40 -14.37
CA ALA A 746 14.16 39.78 -14.00
C ALA A 746 13.15 38.84 -14.67
N LEU A 747 12.17 38.37 -13.89
CA LEU A 747 11.21 37.36 -14.30
C LEU A 747 9.88 37.97 -14.73
N ILE A 748 9.23 37.37 -15.72
CA ILE A 748 7.81 37.55 -16.02
C ILE A 748 6.98 36.46 -15.33
N ASP A 749 5.68 36.73 -15.17
CA ASP A 749 4.67 35.74 -14.82
C ASP A 749 4.12 35.01 -16.06
N ASP A 750 3.25 34.03 -15.82
CA ASP A 750 2.47 33.25 -16.80
C ASP A 750 1.62 34.11 -17.75
N THR A 751 1.26 35.33 -17.36
CA THR A 751 0.54 36.30 -18.22
C THR A 751 1.48 37.11 -19.11
N GLY A 752 2.79 36.98 -18.91
CA GLY A 752 3.83 37.75 -19.59
C GLY A 752 4.08 39.15 -18.99
N VAL A 753 3.53 39.43 -17.81
CA VAL A 753 3.75 40.68 -17.06
C VAL A 753 4.97 40.52 -16.16
N ALA A 754 5.68 41.61 -15.83
CA ALA A 754 6.84 41.53 -14.95
C ALA A 754 6.42 41.25 -13.50
N SER A 755 6.74 40.06 -12.99
CA SER A 755 6.41 39.61 -11.62
C SER A 755 7.08 40.45 -10.52
N GLY A 756 8.22 41.08 -10.85
CA GLY A 756 9.07 41.80 -9.90
C GLY A 756 10.11 40.90 -9.21
N ALA A 757 10.01 39.59 -9.36
CA ALA A 757 11.01 38.64 -8.92
C ALA A 757 12.25 38.63 -9.85
N SER A 758 13.36 38.11 -9.36
CA SER A 758 14.55 37.87 -10.17
C SER A 758 15.33 36.64 -9.75
N VAL A 759 15.79 35.85 -10.72
CA VAL A 759 16.61 34.65 -10.49
C VAL A 759 18.10 34.93 -10.64
N THR A 760 18.89 34.31 -9.76
CA THR A 760 20.35 34.16 -9.85
C THR A 760 20.70 32.69 -9.62
N TRP A 761 21.86 32.26 -10.06
CA TRP A 761 22.36 30.90 -9.83
C TRP A 761 23.88 30.94 -9.64
N SER A 762 24.43 29.97 -8.91
CA SER A 762 25.85 29.89 -8.59
C SER A 762 26.39 28.48 -8.79
N GLY A 763 27.54 28.41 -9.48
CA GLY A 763 28.12 27.16 -9.96
C GLY A 763 29.12 27.40 -11.09
N SER A 764 29.96 26.41 -11.42
CA SER A 764 30.71 26.45 -12.69
C SER A 764 29.74 26.10 -13.82
N PRO A 765 29.56 26.96 -14.84
CA PRO A 765 28.38 26.88 -15.70
C PRO A 765 28.53 25.80 -16.77
N ASN A 766 27.93 24.64 -16.53
CA ASN A 766 27.81 23.57 -17.51
C ASN A 766 26.32 23.35 -17.84
N THR A 767 25.65 24.35 -18.42
CA THR A 767 24.28 24.18 -18.92
C THR A 767 24.29 23.29 -20.16
N TRP A 768 23.73 22.08 -20.04
CA TRP A 768 23.86 20.99 -21.02
C TRP A 768 22.52 20.64 -21.66
N SER A 769 22.59 20.08 -22.87
CA SER A 769 21.45 19.58 -23.65
C SER A 769 21.42 18.06 -23.59
N ILE A 770 20.26 17.46 -23.31
CA ILE A 770 20.08 16.00 -23.28
C ILE A 770 20.13 15.43 -24.70
N THR A 771 19.48 16.10 -25.66
CA THR A 771 19.41 15.68 -27.06
C THR A 771 20.12 16.64 -28.02
N THR A 772 20.41 16.17 -29.24
CA THR A 772 21.02 16.97 -30.33
C THR A 772 19.98 17.74 -31.13
N GLY A 773 19.17 18.54 -30.43
CA GLY A 773 18.12 19.38 -31.01
C GLY A 773 17.23 19.98 -29.91
N ALA A 774 16.22 20.74 -30.32
CA ALA A 774 15.08 21.04 -29.45
C ALA A 774 13.95 20.04 -29.78
N PRO A 775 13.32 19.40 -28.79
CA PRO A 775 12.13 18.58 -29.01
C PRO A 775 10.99 19.35 -29.68
N ALA A 776 10.13 18.62 -30.39
CA ALA A 776 9.01 19.20 -31.12
C ALA A 776 7.90 19.68 -30.17
N ASP A 777 7.67 18.92 -29.11
CA ASP A 777 6.74 19.18 -28.03
C ASP A 777 7.35 20.08 -26.94
N GLN A 778 6.47 20.79 -26.23
CA GLN A 778 6.82 21.85 -25.30
C GLN A 778 7.25 21.31 -23.93
N HIS A 779 6.73 20.14 -23.51
CA HIS A 779 7.16 19.45 -22.30
C HIS A 779 8.60 18.93 -22.46
N GLY A 780 8.94 18.31 -23.58
CA GLY A 780 10.31 17.96 -23.95
C GLY A 780 11.22 19.20 -24.11
N GLN A 781 10.71 20.34 -24.56
CA GLN A 781 11.49 21.60 -24.54
C GLN A 781 11.89 22.01 -23.12
N LEU A 782 11.03 21.82 -22.13
CA LEU A 782 11.33 22.09 -20.71
C LEU A 782 12.37 21.10 -20.15
N MET A 783 12.28 19.82 -20.51
CA MET A 783 13.17 18.78 -19.96
C MET A 783 14.53 18.72 -20.66
N ASN A 784 14.66 19.16 -21.92
CA ASN A 784 15.88 18.95 -22.71
C ASN A 784 17.12 19.79 -22.28
N GLY A 785 16.96 20.81 -21.44
CA GLY A 785 18.06 21.62 -20.91
C GLY A 785 18.18 21.49 -19.40
N TYR A 786 19.42 21.42 -18.87
CA TYR A 786 19.64 21.41 -17.42
C TYR A 786 20.84 22.23 -16.97
N LEU A 787 20.77 22.69 -15.71
CA LEU A 787 21.85 23.30 -14.95
C LEU A 787 22.47 22.26 -13.99
N ASP A 788 23.74 21.94 -14.20
CA ASP A 788 24.60 21.20 -13.27
C ASP A 788 25.95 21.93 -13.14
N THR A 789 26.64 21.72 -12.00
CA THR A 789 27.96 22.28 -11.73
C THR A 789 29.10 21.28 -11.87
N ASN A 790 28.83 19.99 -11.65
CA ASN A 790 29.60 18.77 -11.95
C ASN A 790 29.20 17.64 -10.97
N ASN A 791 29.71 16.44 -11.24
CA ASN A 791 29.48 15.20 -10.48
C ASN A 791 29.87 15.18 -8.97
N THR A 792 30.32 16.29 -8.39
CA THR A 792 30.74 16.37 -6.99
C THR A 792 30.37 17.69 -6.29
N SER A 793 29.63 18.58 -6.96
CA SER A 793 29.40 19.95 -6.49
C SER A 793 27.92 20.29 -6.40
N THR A 794 27.56 21.09 -5.39
CA THR A 794 26.18 21.58 -5.22
C THR A 794 25.89 22.70 -6.22
N THR A 795 24.88 22.47 -7.06
CA THR A 795 24.22 23.51 -7.86
C THR A 795 23.30 24.34 -6.94
N THR A 796 23.24 25.67 -7.13
CA THR A 796 22.32 26.52 -6.35
C THR A 796 21.64 27.57 -7.22
N VAL A 797 20.32 27.68 -7.08
CA VAL A 797 19.47 28.72 -7.69
C VAL A 797 18.82 29.54 -6.57
N VAL A 798 18.78 30.85 -6.72
CA VAL A 798 18.15 31.78 -5.76
C VAL A 798 17.21 32.71 -6.52
N VAL A 799 15.93 32.69 -6.17
CA VAL A 799 14.92 33.63 -6.66
C VAL A 799 14.60 34.64 -5.57
N GLU A 800 14.88 35.91 -5.83
CA GLU A 800 14.62 37.02 -4.93
C GLU A 800 13.35 37.78 -5.32
N ASN A 801 12.66 38.34 -4.32
CA ASN A 801 11.43 39.14 -4.47
C ASN A 801 10.24 38.33 -5.02
N VAL A 802 10.11 37.06 -4.62
CA VAL A 802 8.88 36.28 -4.83
C VAL A 802 7.71 37.03 -4.20
N SER A 803 6.67 37.31 -4.99
CA SER A 803 5.52 38.15 -4.62
C SER A 803 4.53 37.47 -3.68
N PHE A 804 4.52 36.14 -3.68
CA PHE A 804 3.58 35.31 -2.94
C PHE A 804 3.96 35.22 -1.45
N PRO A 805 3.01 35.34 -0.51
CA PRO A 805 3.29 35.24 0.93
C PRO A 805 3.63 33.80 1.36
N THR A 806 2.93 32.85 0.74
CA THR A 806 3.12 31.40 0.79
C THR A 806 2.99 30.91 -0.66
N TYR A 807 3.77 29.91 -1.07
CA TYR A 807 3.77 29.38 -2.43
C TYR A 807 4.23 27.92 -2.47
N ASN A 808 3.79 27.20 -3.49
CA ASN A 808 4.32 25.90 -3.84
C ASN A 808 5.46 26.08 -4.86
N VAL A 809 6.43 25.17 -4.84
CA VAL A 809 7.58 25.14 -5.76
C VAL A 809 7.68 23.77 -6.38
N ILE A 810 7.66 23.69 -7.70
CA ILE A 810 8.03 22.49 -8.44
C ILE A 810 9.45 22.64 -8.97
N VAL A 811 10.26 21.60 -8.82
CA VAL A 811 11.57 21.48 -9.48
C VAL A 811 11.50 20.31 -10.46
N TYR A 812 11.80 20.59 -11.73
CA TYR A 812 11.92 19.60 -12.81
C TYR A 812 13.36 19.15 -12.94
N MET A 813 13.56 17.86 -13.14
CA MET A 813 14.88 17.22 -13.18
C MET A 813 14.87 16.05 -14.17
N ASP A 814 15.76 16.11 -15.15
CA ASP A 814 16.03 15.05 -16.12
C ASP A 814 17.50 15.11 -16.55
N GLY A 815 18.14 13.96 -16.65
CA GLY A 815 19.59 13.80 -16.70
C GLY A 815 20.13 13.38 -18.07
N ASP A 816 21.30 12.75 -18.07
CA ASP A 816 21.84 12.08 -19.27
C ASP A 816 21.43 10.59 -19.36
N GLY A 817 20.42 10.18 -18.57
CA GLY A 817 19.95 8.80 -18.49
C GLY A 817 21.01 7.87 -17.90
N THR A 818 21.49 8.20 -16.69
CA THR A 818 22.47 7.38 -15.94
C THR A 818 21.98 6.98 -14.54
N ASN A 819 20.68 7.14 -14.25
CA ASN A 819 19.98 6.72 -13.03
C ASN A 819 20.54 7.37 -11.75
N ASN A 820 20.83 8.68 -11.80
CA ASN A 820 21.51 9.40 -10.73
C ASN A 820 20.58 9.71 -9.56
N ILE A 821 21.11 9.59 -8.34
CA ILE A 821 20.44 10.09 -7.14
C ILE A 821 20.97 11.49 -6.80
N GLY A 822 20.06 12.46 -6.80
CA GLY A 822 20.30 13.85 -6.41
C GLY A 822 19.57 14.21 -5.11
N SER A 823 20.25 14.97 -4.26
CA SER A 823 19.67 15.60 -3.07
C SER A 823 19.26 17.03 -3.41
N TYR A 824 17.95 17.26 -3.49
CA TYR A 824 17.36 18.55 -3.82
C TYR A 824 16.82 19.19 -2.55
N THR A 825 17.11 20.47 -2.31
CA THR A 825 16.50 21.19 -1.18
C THR A 825 15.86 22.49 -1.63
N VAL A 826 14.69 22.79 -1.07
CA VAL A 826 13.99 24.08 -1.21
C VAL A 826 13.94 24.73 0.17
N ASN A 827 14.61 25.88 0.31
CA ASN A 827 14.80 26.58 1.59
C ASN A 827 15.30 25.69 2.74
N GLY A 828 16.04 24.61 2.42
CA GLY A 828 16.59 23.63 3.36
C GLY A 828 15.74 22.38 3.57
N VAL A 829 14.51 22.31 3.07
CA VAL A 829 13.67 21.08 3.09
C VAL A 829 14.15 20.15 1.98
N ASN A 830 14.65 18.97 2.34
CA ASN A 830 15.34 18.05 1.45
C ASN A 830 14.41 16.98 0.87
N LYS A 831 14.56 16.65 -0.41
CA LYS A 831 14.07 15.43 -1.05
C LYS A 831 15.23 14.72 -1.76
N MET A 832 15.30 13.40 -1.62
CA MET A 832 16.24 12.54 -2.34
C MET A 832 15.50 11.90 -3.52
N ILE A 833 15.85 12.29 -4.76
CA ILE A 833 15.20 11.86 -6.00
C ILE A 833 16.20 11.11 -6.89
N ARG A 834 15.71 10.09 -7.61
CA ARG A 834 16.45 9.36 -8.65
C ARG A 834 15.96 9.79 -10.04
N ASP A 835 16.84 10.35 -10.89
CA ASP A 835 16.56 10.44 -12.33
C ASP A 835 16.49 9.01 -12.91
N GLN A 836 15.64 8.75 -13.92
CA GLN A 836 15.54 7.40 -14.52
C GLN A 836 16.33 7.28 -15.83
N ASN A 837 16.71 6.05 -16.16
CA ASN A 837 17.39 5.75 -17.42
C ASN A 837 16.47 5.93 -18.64
N ASN A 838 17.02 6.58 -19.67
CA ASN A 838 16.52 6.66 -21.04
C ASN A 838 15.88 5.35 -21.55
N ASN A 839 14.55 5.27 -21.55
CA ASN A 839 13.79 4.54 -22.57
C ASN A 839 12.36 5.07 -22.80
N TRP A 840 12.03 6.22 -22.21
CA TRP A 840 10.73 6.87 -22.33
C TRP A 840 10.78 7.82 -23.54
N PRO A 841 9.77 7.82 -24.43
CA PRO A 841 9.99 8.29 -25.79
C PRO A 841 10.08 9.82 -25.87
N VAL A 842 11.31 10.34 -26.04
CA VAL A 842 11.59 11.67 -26.62
C VAL A 842 11.26 11.70 -28.13
N THR A 843 10.19 10.99 -28.52
CA THR A 843 9.68 10.85 -29.88
C THR A 843 8.17 11.07 -29.87
N ALA A 844 7.78 12.34 -29.72
CA ALA A 844 6.45 12.89 -30.01
C ALA A 844 5.25 12.17 -29.33
N GLY A 845 4.97 12.52 -28.08
CA GLY A 845 3.64 12.28 -27.48
C GLY A 845 3.63 12.19 -25.95
N GLY A 846 4.61 11.54 -25.33
CA GLY A 846 4.54 11.16 -23.92
C GLY A 846 4.70 12.31 -22.92
N ARG A 847 3.58 12.87 -22.45
CA ARG A 847 3.49 13.54 -21.14
C ARG A 847 3.52 12.46 -20.07
N THR A 848 4.63 12.29 -19.37
CA THR A 848 4.67 11.49 -18.12
C THR A 848 5.47 12.25 -17.09
N TYR A 849 4.83 13.26 -16.50
CA TYR A 849 5.34 13.89 -15.28
C TYR A 849 5.18 12.89 -14.14
N ARG A 850 6.27 12.24 -13.74
CA ARG A 850 6.28 11.31 -12.62
C ARG A 850 6.73 12.05 -11.36
N LEU A 851 5.80 12.15 -10.40
CA LEU A 851 6.07 12.75 -9.10
C LEU A 851 7.11 11.91 -8.34
N SER A 852 8.11 12.56 -7.79
CA SER A 852 8.95 11.99 -6.74
C SER A 852 8.55 12.57 -5.38
N GLU A 853 7.97 11.72 -4.54
CA GLU A 853 7.53 12.09 -3.20
C GLU A 853 8.72 12.21 -2.25
N GLY A 854 9.67 11.27 -2.33
CA GLY A 854 11.01 11.33 -1.75
C GLY A 854 11.39 10.02 -1.05
N THR A 855 12.70 9.72 -1.08
CA THR A 855 13.41 8.48 -0.62
C THR A 855 13.91 7.58 -1.75
N SER A 856 14.55 8.21 -2.74
CA SER A 856 15.19 7.58 -3.91
C SER A 856 14.23 7.10 -4.99
N ASP A 857 12.97 7.53 -4.94
CA ASP A 857 11.97 7.29 -5.97
C ASP A 857 12.45 7.80 -7.33
N ALA A 858 12.09 7.02 -8.34
CA ALA A 858 12.13 7.45 -9.73
C ALA A 858 11.13 8.58 -9.98
N GLY A 859 11.58 9.70 -10.50
CA GLY A 859 10.68 10.78 -10.93
C GLY A 859 11.41 11.89 -11.67
N ASN A 860 10.66 12.70 -12.40
CA ASN A 860 11.19 13.80 -13.22
C ASN A 860 10.72 15.19 -12.75
N TYR A 861 9.88 15.25 -11.71
CA TYR A 861 9.61 16.46 -10.94
C TYR A 861 9.36 16.15 -9.46
N ALA A 862 9.49 17.16 -8.61
CA ALA A 862 9.08 17.10 -7.21
C ALA A 862 8.47 18.42 -6.75
N ILE A 863 7.46 18.33 -5.90
CA ILE A 863 6.75 19.47 -5.29
C ILE A 863 7.26 19.71 -3.87
N TRP A 864 7.45 20.99 -3.52
CA TRP A 864 7.57 21.49 -2.15
C TRP A 864 6.44 22.47 -1.89
N GLU A 865 5.60 22.16 -0.92
CA GLU A 865 4.42 22.96 -0.61
C GLU A 865 4.64 23.93 0.55
N GLY A 866 3.81 24.96 0.64
CA GLY A 866 3.78 25.86 1.80
C GLY A 866 5.08 26.65 2.03
N VAL A 867 5.91 26.82 0.99
CA VAL A 867 7.15 27.59 1.07
C VAL A 867 6.82 29.05 1.38
N THR A 868 7.54 29.66 2.31
CA THR A 868 7.28 31.02 2.77
C THR A 868 8.50 31.93 2.62
N GLY A 869 8.23 33.23 2.46
CA GLY A 869 9.24 34.27 2.43
C GLY A 869 9.69 34.67 1.01
N ALA A 870 10.10 35.93 0.87
CA ALA A 870 10.39 36.56 -0.43
C ALA A 870 11.70 36.12 -1.10
N THR A 871 12.41 35.13 -0.56
CA THR A 871 13.62 34.55 -1.13
C THR A 871 13.50 33.03 -1.13
N LEU A 872 13.54 32.46 -2.31
CA LEU A 872 13.54 31.02 -2.56
C LEU A 872 14.98 30.59 -2.89
N THR A 873 15.53 29.65 -2.14
CA THR A 873 16.84 29.03 -2.40
C THR A 873 16.63 27.56 -2.73
N ILE A 874 17.09 27.13 -3.89
CA ILE A 874 17.02 25.75 -4.37
C ILE A 874 18.45 25.23 -4.51
N THR A 875 18.76 24.07 -3.95
CA THR A 875 20.08 23.42 -4.08
C THR A 875 19.94 22.01 -4.62
N ALA A 876 20.76 21.61 -5.59
CA ALA A 876 20.86 20.22 -6.04
C ALA A 876 22.28 19.71 -5.81
N THR A 877 22.43 18.58 -5.10
CA THR A 877 23.73 18.00 -4.73
C THR A 877 23.78 16.51 -5.10
N PRO A 878 24.77 16.03 -5.88
CA PRO A 878 24.92 14.60 -6.16
C PRO A 878 25.09 13.77 -4.89
N ALA A 879 24.41 12.62 -4.80
CA ALA A 879 24.57 11.68 -3.68
C ALA A 879 25.93 10.94 -3.73
N GLU A 880 26.36 10.35 -2.61
CA GLU A 880 27.65 9.66 -2.51
C GLU A 880 27.66 8.39 -3.38
N GLY A 881 28.27 8.48 -4.56
CA GLY A 881 28.34 7.41 -5.57
C GLY A 881 27.54 7.70 -6.86
N GLY A 882 26.66 8.70 -6.86
CA GLY A 882 25.97 9.17 -8.07
C GLY A 882 26.86 10.05 -8.96
N THR A 883 26.43 10.34 -10.20
CA THR A 883 27.24 11.14 -11.14
C THR A 883 26.71 12.55 -11.44
N ARG A 884 25.43 12.89 -11.22
CA ARG A 884 24.88 14.25 -11.43
C ARG A 884 23.68 14.55 -10.52
N ALA A 885 23.28 15.82 -10.47
CA ALA A 885 22.03 16.30 -9.87
C ALA A 885 21.48 17.49 -10.72
N PRO A 886 20.84 17.21 -11.87
CA PRO A 886 20.40 18.23 -12.82
C PRO A 886 19.15 19.00 -12.34
N MET A 887 19.06 20.28 -12.70
CA MET A 887 17.80 21.04 -12.62
C MET A 887 17.44 21.63 -13.97
N ASN A 888 16.25 21.33 -14.46
CA ASN A 888 15.82 21.60 -15.84
C ASN A 888 14.83 22.77 -15.87
N GLY A 889 13.92 22.80 -14.89
CA GLY A 889 12.98 23.90 -14.71
C GLY A 889 12.54 24.08 -13.27
N ILE A 890 11.94 25.22 -13.00
CA ILE A 890 11.35 25.57 -11.70
C ILE A 890 9.99 26.23 -11.97
N GLN A 891 8.95 25.88 -11.23
CA GLN A 891 7.72 26.68 -11.16
C GLN A 891 7.43 27.13 -9.75
N ILE A 892 6.91 28.34 -9.63
CA ILE A 892 6.55 28.99 -8.37
C ILE A 892 5.13 29.52 -8.52
N PHE A 893 4.22 29.10 -7.66
CA PHE A 893 2.80 29.45 -7.72
C PHE A 893 2.23 29.58 -6.31
N GLU A 894 1.20 30.41 -6.08
CA GLU A 894 0.45 30.33 -4.82
C GLU A 894 -0.06 28.90 -4.63
N PRO A 895 -0.17 28.37 -3.40
CA PRO A 895 -0.71 27.03 -3.20
C PRO A 895 -2.07 26.97 -3.89
N LEU A 896 -2.30 25.90 -4.65
CA LEU A 896 -3.64 25.62 -5.18
C LEU A 896 -4.65 25.78 -4.05
N PRO A 897 -5.83 26.39 -4.29
CA PRO A 897 -6.84 26.53 -3.25
C PRO A 897 -7.26 25.14 -2.78
N THR A 898 -6.69 24.71 -1.65
CA THR A 898 -6.91 23.40 -1.02
C THR A 898 -8.41 23.21 -0.80
N SER A 899 -9.03 22.39 -1.66
CA SER A 899 -10.45 22.01 -1.70
C SER A 899 -11.40 22.95 -0.93
N GLY A 900 -11.33 24.24 -1.29
CA GLY A 900 -11.84 25.35 -0.48
C GLY A 900 -13.23 25.82 -0.88
N GLU A 901 -14.20 24.93 -0.82
CA GLU A 901 -15.63 25.17 -1.11
C GLU A 901 -15.95 25.73 -2.51
N ALA A 902 -16.14 24.81 -3.47
CA ALA A 902 -17.28 24.99 -4.36
C ALA A 902 -18.53 25.15 -3.46
N PRO A 903 -19.39 26.16 -3.66
CA PRO A 903 -20.37 26.53 -2.65
C PRO A 903 -21.45 25.46 -2.46
N VAL A 904 -21.31 24.67 -1.39
CA VAL A 904 -22.20 23.56 -1.07
C VAL A 904 -23.54 24.09 -0.55
N ILE A 905 -24.64 23.64 -1.15
CA ILE A 905 -25.98 23.82 -0.58
C ILE A 905 -26.11 22.88 0.63
N THR A 906 -25.90 23.43 1.83
CA THR A 906 -25.93 22.70 3.11
C THR A 906 -27.35 22.47 3.64
N GLY A 907 -28.38 23.05 3.02
CA GLY A 907 -29.75 22.68 3.32
C GLY A 907 -30.82 23.38 2.47
N ILE A 908 -31.93 22.69 2.21
CA ILE A 908 -33.12 23.24 1.56
C ILE A 908 -34.32 23.04 2.48
N ALA A 909 -34.96 24.13 2.89
CA ALA A 909 -36.10 24.13 3.80
C ALA A 909 -37.33 24.81 3.17
N LYS A 910 -38.52 24.25 3.38
CA LYS A 910 -39.77 24.83 2.88
C LYS A 910 -40.17 26.06 3.71
N ALA A 911 -40.07 27.25 3.13
CA ALA A 911 -40.44 28.51 3.78
C ALA A 911 -41.95 28.77 3.70
N SER A 912 -42.56 28.51 2.55
CA SER A 912 -44.01 28.69 2.35
C SER A 912 -44.58 27.70 1.32
N ALA A 913 -45.78 27.95 0.80
CA ALA A 913 -46.37 27.13 -0.26
C ALA A 913 -45.66 27.34 -1.62
N THR A 914 -44.93 28.45 -1.80
CA THR A 914 -44.33 28.87 -3.07
C THR A 914 -42.87 29.33 -2.92
N GLU A 915 -42.26 29.15 -1.74
CA GLU A 915 -40.93 29.64 -1.41
C GLU A 915 -40.11 28.57 -0.67
N LEU A 916 -38.83 28.50 -1.02
CA LEU A 916 -37.80 27.70 -0.33
C LEU A 916 -36.76 28.63 0.29
N THR A 917 -36.28 28.29 1.49
CA THR A 917 -35.02 28.81 2.03
C THR A 917 -33.92 27.83 1.67
N ILE A 918 -32.91 28.30 0.95
CA ILE A 918 -31.70 27.55 0.62
C ILE A 918 -30.56 28.13 1.46
N THR A 919 -29.91 27.26 2.23
CA THR A 919 -28.72 27.55 3.02
C THR A 919 -27.52 26.94 2.31
N PHE A 920 -26.44 27.69 2.23
CA PHE A 920 -25.18 27.26 1.63
C PHE A 920 -23.99 27.72 2.48
N ALA A 921 -22.86 27.02 2.32
CA ALA A 921 -21.56 27.48 2.80
C ALA A 921 -21.06 28.62 1.89
N SER A 922 -20.47 29.67 2.46
CA SER A 922 -20.21 30.90 1.71
C SER A 922 -19.03 31.72 2.22
N VAL A 923 -18.22 32.23 1.30
CA VAL A 923 -17.05 33.08 1.61
C VAL A 923 -17.49 34.51 1.96
N ALA A 924 -17.05 35.02 3.11
CA ALA A 924 -17.43 36.35 3.57
C ALA A 924 -16.98 37.46 2.58
N GLY A 925 -17.95 38.19 2.02
CA GLY A 925 -17.70 39.27 1.04
C GLY A 925 -17.81 38.84 -0.43
N ALA A 926 -17.98 37.55 -0.72
CA ALA A 926 -18.30 37.05 -2.05
C ALA A 926 -19.76 37.35 -2.45
N SER A 927 -20.06 37.21 -3.75
CA SER A 927 -21.40 37.37 -4.33
C SER A 927 -21.78 36.09 -5.07
N TYR A 928 -23.05 35.70 -5.00
CA TYR A 928 -23.53 34.43 -5.55
C TYR A 928 -24.80 34.59 -6.39
N THR A 929 -24.90 33.79 -7.45
CA THR A 929 -26.10 33.56 -8.24
C THR A 929 -26.66 32.18 -7.95
N LEU A 930 -27.94 32.11 -7.54
CA LEU A 930 -28.69 30.87 -7.35
C LEU A 930 -29.55 30.61 -8.58
N GLN A 931 -29.41 29.42 -9.17
CA GLN A 931 -30.15 28.99 -10.35
C GLN A 931 -30.94 27.70 -10.09
N ALA A 932 -31.94 27.43 -10.93
CA ALA A 932 -32.70 26.18 -10.90
C ALA A 932 -33.08 25.65 -12.28
N ALA A 933 -33.34 24.34 -12.35
CA ALA A 933 -33.75 23.61 -13.55
C ALA A 933 -34.76 22.47 -13.23
N ASP A 934 -35.45 21.99 -14.27
CA ASP A 934 -36.37 20.85 -14.20
C ASP A 934 -35.66 19.49 -14.45
N ASN A 935 -34.42 19.52 -14.96
CA ASN A 935 -33.52 18.41 -15.33
C ASN A 935 -32.07 18.86 -15.04
N PRO A 936 -31.17 18.03 -14.44
CA PRO A 936 -29.76 18.38 -14.23
C PRO A 936 -29.03 18.80 -15.52
N ALA A 937 -29.28 18.11 -16.64
CA ALA A 937 -28.71 18.46 -17.96
C ALA A 937 -29.51 19.57 -18.70
N GLY A 938 -30.41 20.27 -18.01
CA GLY A 938 -31.27 21.30 -18.59
C GLY A 938 -30.71 22.73 -18.42
N PRO A 939 -31.14 23.70 -19.25
CA PRO A 939 -30.71 25.09 -19.10
C PRO A 939 -31.21 25.69 -17.77
N PHE A 940 -30.26 25.97 -16.88
CA PHE A 940 -30.52 26.61 -15.60
C PHE A 940 -31.01 28.05 -15.77
N THR A 941 -31.97 28.46 -14.95
CA THR A 941 -32.50 29.83 -14.91
C THR A 941 -32.21 30.49 -13.57
N ASP A 942 -31.72 31.72 -13.59
CA ASP A 942 -31.46 32.52 -12.38
C ASP A 942 -32.74 32.70 -11.55
N LEU A 943 -32.70 32.24 -10.29
CA LEU A 943 -33.71 32.55 -9.28
C LEU A 943 -33.38 33.86 -8.56
N GLN A 944 -32.10 34.07 -8.24
CA GLN A 944 -31.61 35.29 -7.61
C GLN A 944 -30.12 35.49 -7.87
N THR A 945 -29.73 36.68 -8.30
CA THR A 945 -28.33 37.09 -8.51
C THR A 945 -27.88 38.10 -7.45
N GLY A 946 -26.57 38.31 -7.30
CA GLY A 946 -26.01 39.31 -6.39
C GLY A 946 -26.19 39.00 -4.90
N VAL A 947 -26.23 37.73 -4.51
CA VAL A 947 -26.41 37.31 -3.10
C VAL A 947 -25.10 37.52 -2.34
N ALA A 948 -24.96 38.69 -1.70
CA ALA A 948 -23.78 39.02 -0.90
C ALA A 948 -23.70 38.20 0.40
N ALA A 949 -22.62 37.46 0.57
CA ALA A 949 -22.37 36.64 1.76
C ALA A 949 -21.79 37.46 2.92
N THR A 950 -22.32 37.26 4.12
CA THR A 950 -21.95 38.04 5.33
C THR A 950 -21.11 37.26 6.35
N GLY A 951 -20.72 36.03 6.03
CA GLY A 951 -19.99 35.09 6.88
C GLY A 951 -20.06 33.68 6.28
N ASP A 952 -19.51 32.71 7.00
CA ASP A 952 -19.19 31.35 6.53
C ASP A 952 -20.41 30.51 6.08
N SER A 953 -21.64 30.97 6.36
CA SER A 953 -22.86 30.43 5.78
C SER A 953 -23.90 31.51 5.51
N THR A 954 -24.57 31.39 4.37
CA THR A 954 -25.61 32.30 3.90
C THR A 954 -26.91 31.53 3.63
N ALA A 955 -28.04 32.13 4.03
CA ALA A 955 -29.37 31.58 3.78
C ALA A 955 -30.22 32.57 3.00
N VAL A 956 -30.72 32.15 1.83
CA VAL A 956 -31.54 32.95 0.91
C VAL A 956 -32.92 32.34 0.77
N THR A 957 -33.98 33.15 0.76
CA THR A 957 -35.35 32.68 0.52
C THR A 957 -35.81 33.11 -0.86
N VAL A 958 -36.06 32.15 -1.75
CA VAL A 958 -36.45 32.36 -3.13
C VAL A 958 -37.83 31.79 -3.43
N GLY A 959 -38.57 32.45 -4.32
CA GLY A 959 -39.80 31.93 -4.89
C GLY A 959 -39.48 30.91 -5.99
N VAL A 960 -40.11 29.74 -5.94
CA VAL A 960 -39.91 28.66 -6.92
C VAL A 960 -41.21 28.33 -7.66
N ALA A 961 -41.09 28.03 -8.94
CA ALA A 961 -42.19 27.47 -9.73
C ALA A 961 -42.43 26.00 -9.33
N GLU A 962 -43.66 25.49 -9.49
CA GLU A 962 -44.04 24.12 -9.11
C GLU A 962 -43.30 22.99 -9.86
N ALA A 963 -42.46 23.31 -10.85
CA ALA A 963 -41.72 22.36 -11.70
C ALA A 963 -40.24 22.17 -11.33
N ALA A 964 -39.61 23.16 -10.68
CA ALA A 964 -38.16 23.16 -10.43
C ALA A 964 -37.76 22.04 -9.46
N LYS A 965 -36.77 21.24 -9.85
CA LYS A 965 -36.29 20.06 -9.09
C LYS A 965 -34.82 20.17 -8.68
N PHE A 966 -33.99 20.79 -9.52
CA PHE A 966 -32.55 20.88 -9.35
C PHE A 966 -32.15 22.32 -9.11
N PHE A 967 -31.15 22.52 -8.24
CA PHE A 967 -30.64 23.83 -7.84
C PHE A 967 -29.12 23.80 -7.91
N ARG A 968 -28.50 24.87 -8.39
CA ARG A 968 -27.05 25.05 -8.30
C ARG A 968 -26.72 26.48 -7.87
N LEU A 969 -25.60 26.64 -7.18
CA LEU A 969 -25.06 27.95 -6.82
C LEU A 969 -23.83 28.25 -7.67
N VAL A 970 -23.75 29.47 -8.15
CA VAL A 970 -22.63 30.00 -8.95
C VAL A 970 -22.00 31.13 -8.15
N LEU A 971 -20.68 31.10 -7.99
CA LEU A 971 -19.89 32.22 -7.46
C LEU A 971 -19.71 33.27 -8.57
N GLU A 972 -19.95 34.55 -8.27
CA GLU A 972 -19.88 35.68 -9.24
C GLU A 972 -18.51 36.39 -9.28
#